data_AF-A0A397FP74-F1
#
_entry.id   AF-A0A397FP74-F1
#
_cell.length_a   1.000
_cell.length_b   1.000
_cell.length_c   1.000
_cell.angle_alpha   90.00
_cell.angle_beta   90.00
_cell.angle_gamma   90.00
#
_symmetry.space_group_name_H-M   'P 1'
#
loop_
_entity.id
_entity.type
_entity.pdbx_description
1 polymer ?
#
loop_
_entity_poly.entity_id
_entity_poly.type
_entity_poly.pdbx_seq_one_letter_code
_entity_poly.pdbx_strand_id
1 'polypeptide(L)'
;MENNRDLEQKDIQSRKRNVKTLQKWLDNRYPTKEDKEKVKEINIKKINQERENQGTIEKLFGETLDLAAYPNLEIVWIRGEWLKTPLTNLNVNNCEQLIWLDLRNNQLTNINLTNCANLEKLQCVGNLLVGLDLTNNHQLKELWLSNNNFSEQDLTFVSHLTDLKGLSLGSYDQVRIQQDIYNRFHGSLEPLKSLTKLERLYIRSADVNDGLEYSPDSLRDFYCSAKERPGAKIKILEQELRKFGEPNNYNFANLLKAWKARKKEFTSSPAQQWLDKWYPEEGECQRGTADEGWDGSYGWYNEYKKREQITQLDINNQDLEGGLRLKGFTNLEKLNCSENQLTNLDLSDCPKLTGLKCDQNALNNLALFQTIDKLRVLLVQNNPNLSQDLKIFTSFRELTHLDISNCPFGGSLRPLENLNKLEIINISNTNLREGLEFLPDSCKKVYCNSNYPYQSTKIMEELDKSKCLVEEENNRHYEIDKWRVDRANNVSASIIPLERLFVIRSNLKQFLKRWDKEYEGAWYEEPFSKLKSKENKPTELSKLKNPNEINSYWYIGESGQWAARGVAVTGGVLAATTNPVLGGVLAASSPVVEVFASQMKERLYEAKQAKWDQFIDDADMFLDNYHELLGILKKIKVGELGAINQELKNLQEQVNHFLEDYDEDGNGEIDMEELTNKRDKLSQELKHLRAIVVAMEKVEDKVINYQQNGLVEIKEESAETGENSQSQPNKLINEETISKENLNFLSRTITQIKGFVQECETKQKCPPCLFWEKYQSKKAETKPVELEKTIVEEQLEKEGNPQEAKSEYQAQIIQAQPFPSSSKGNN
;
A
#
# COMPACT_ATOMS: atom_id res chain seq x y z
N MET A 1 -91.22 39.58 -7.64
CA MET A 1 -90.47 38.58 -8.43
C MET A 1 -88.97 38.83 -8.43
N GLU A 2 -88.48 40.07 -8.26
CA GLU A 2 -87.03 40.36 -8.18
C GLU A 2 -86.36 39.88 -6.89
N ASN A 3 -87.00 40.00 -5.71
CA ASN A 3 -86.43 39.52 -4.45
C ASN A 3 -86.19 37.99 -4.37
N ASN A 4 -86.93 37.17 -5.15
CA ASN A 4 -86.69 35.72 -5.18
C ASN A 4 -85.49 35.34 -6.07
N ARG A 5 -85.18 36.12 -7.11
CA ARG A 5 -84.01 35.85 -7.98
C ARG A 5 -82.69 36.20 -7.29
N ASP A 6 -82.65 37.25 -6.48
CA ASP A 6 -81.46 37.62 -5.70
C ASP A 6 -81.20 36.69 -4.51
N LEU A 7 -82.26 36.15 -3.90
CA LEU A 7 -82.15 35.10 -2.88
C LEU A 7 -81.71 33.76 -3.51
N GLU A 8 -82.25 33.38 -4.67
CA GLU A 8 -81.76 32.21 -5.43
C GLU A 8 -80.31 32.38 -5.88
N GLN A 9 -79.89 33.54 -6.38
CA GLN A 9 -78.50 33.77 -6.79
C GLN A 9 -77.52 33.80 -5.61
N LYS A 10 -77.91 34.37 -4.46
CA LYS A 10 -77.12 34.31 -3.22
C LYS A 10 -77.10 32.91 -2.60
N ASP A 11 -78.16 32.13 -2.71
CA ASP A 11 -78.21 30.74 -2.23
C ASP A 11 -77.44 29.80 -3.17
N ILE A 12 -77.39 30.08 -4.48
CA ILE A 12 -76.49 29.41 -5.44
C ILE A 12 -75.03 29.77 -5.18
N GLN A 13 -74.70 31.03 -4.86
CA GLN A 13 -73.36 31.44 -4.44
C GLN A 13 -72.95 30.88 -3.06
N SER A 14 -73.90 30.70 -2.13
CA SER A 14 -73.65 30.07 -0.82
C SER A 14 -73.43 28.55 -0.94
N ARG A 15 -74.23 27.85 -1.77
CA ARG A 15 -74.08 26.42 -2.07
C ARG A 15 -72.78 26.10 -2.80
N LYS A 16 -72.30 27.01 -3.67
CA LYS A 16 -70.98 26.91 -4.32
C LYS A 16 -69.79 26.95 -3.33
N ARG A 17 -69.95 27.55 -2.14
CA ARG A 17 -68.89 27.63 -1.11
C ARG A 17 -68.72 26.37 -0.26
N ASN A 18 -69.66 25.42 -0.28
CA ASN A 18 -69.65 24.22 0.59
C ASN A 18 -69.31 22.90 -0.12
N VAL A 19 -68.77 22.95 -1.35
CA VAL A 19 -68.36 21.75 -2.08
C VAL A 19 -67.02 21.24 -1.54
N LYS A 20 -67.07 20.13 -0.81
CA LYS A 20 -65.87 19.51 -0.20
C LYS A 20 -65.14 18.57 -1.16
N THR A 21 -65.85 17.75 -1.93
CA THR A 21 -65.23 16.69 -2.76
C THR A 21 -65.15 17.04 -4.24
N LEU A 22 -64.19 16.48 -4.97
CA LEU A 22 -64.08 16.65 -6.43
C LEU A 22 -65.31 16.15 -7.20
N GLN A 23 -65.87 15.01 -6.81
CA GLN A 23 -67.10 14.47 -7.42
C GLN A 23 -68.25 15.48 -7.37
N LYS A 24 -68.60 15.95 -6.17
CA LYS A 24 -69.66 16.97 -5.98
C LYS A 24 -69.38 18.27 -6.76
N TRP A 25 -68.11 18.64 -6.94
CA TRP A 25 -67.77 19.81 -7.75
C TRP A 25 -68.12 19.59 -9.22
N LEU A 26 -67.76 18.43 -9.76
CA LEU A 26 -68.07 18.06 -11.14
C LEU A 26 -69.59 17.92 -11.36
N ASP A 27 -70.32 17.32 -10.43
CA ASP A 27 -71.78 17.20 -10.52
C ASP A 27 -72.48 18.57 -10.47
N ASN A 28 -71.96 19.51 -9.68
CA ASN A 28 -72.49 20.88 -9.66
C ASN A 28 -72.10 21.68 -10.90
N ARG A 29 -70.94 21.41 -11.50
CA ARG A 29 -70.47 22.12 -12.70
C ARG A 29 -71.13 21.61 -13.97
N TYR A 30 -71.39 20.30 -14.04
CA TYR A 30 -71.97 19.60 -15.18
C TYR A 30 -73.19 18.78 -14.73
N PRO A 31 -74.31 19.45 -14.43
CA PRO A 31 -75.46 18.80 -13.81
C PRO A 31 -76.25 17.88 -14.76
N THR A 32 -76.19 18.14 -16.08
CA THR A 32 -76.95 17.37 -17.07
C THR A 32 -76.07 16.41 -17.87
N LYS A 33 -76.69 15.38 -18.47
CA LYS A 33 -75.99 14.44 -19.37
C LYS A 33 -75.32 15.16 -20.55
N GLU A 34 -76.02 16.11 -21.16
CA GLU A 34 -75.50 16.89 -22.30
C GLU A 34 -74.28 17.74 -21.90
N ASP A 35 -74.27 18.29 -20.68
CA ASP A 35 -73.11 19.02 -20.16
C ASP A 35 -71.90 18.10 -20.01
N LYS A 36 -72.11 16.89 -19.45
CA LYS A 36 -71.05 15.90 -19.25
C LYS A 36 -70.50 15.37 -20.57
N GLU A 37 -71.34 15.19 -21.59
CA GLU A 37 -70.93 14.78 -22.96
C GLU A 37 -70.04 15.83 -23.65
N LYS A 38 -70.11 17.11 -23.28
CA LYS A 38 -69.25 18.18 -23.83
C LYS A 38 -67.85 18.23 -23.22
N VAL A 39 -67.62 17.54 -22.10
CA VAL A 39 -66.35 17.61 -21.37
C VAL A 39 -65.32 16.69 -22.01
N LYS A 40 -64.22 17.29 -22.47
CA LYS A 40 -63.06 16.57 -23.02
C LYS A 40 -61.88 16.48 -22.06
N GLU A 41 -61.80 17.37 -21.08
CA GLU A 41 -60.68 17.44 -20.13
C GLU A 41 -61.18 17.66 -18.70
N ILE A 42 -60.67 16.87 -17.76
CA ILE A 42 -60.79 17.13 -16.32
C ILE A 42 -59.38 17.33 -15.76
N ASN A 43 -59.14 18.50 -15.18
CA ASN A 43 -57.81 18.92 -14.77
C ASN A 43 -57.88 19.61 -13.40
N ILE A 44 -57.39 18.92 -12.36
CA ILE A 44 -57.55 19.41 -10.98
C ILE A 44 -56.80 20.73 -10.74
N LYS A 45 -55.67 20.96 -11.44
CA LYS A 45 -54.94 22.22 -11.33
C LYS A 45 -55.76 23.40 -11.86
N LYS A 46 -56.36 23.24 -13.06
CA LYS A 46 -57.25 24.24 -13.64
C LYS A 46 -58.48 24.48 -12.77
N ILE A 47 -59.07 23.41 -12.22
CA ILE A 47 -60.21 23.49 -11.32
C ILE A 47 -59.87 24.26 -10.05
N ASN A 48 -58.73 23.98 -9.41
CA ASN A 48 -58.29 24.72 -8.23
C ASN A 48 -58.05 26.20 -8.54
N GLN A 49 -57.39 26.51 -9.67
CA GLN A 49 -57.18 27.90 -10.11
C GLN A 49 -58.50 28.65 -10.33
N GLU A 50 -59.51 28.00 -10.94
CA GLU A 50 -60.85 28.59 -11.10
C GLU A 50 -61.51 28.88 -9.75
N ARG A 51 -61.40 27.95 -8.80
CA ARG A 51 -61.98 28.09 -7.45
C ARG A 51 -61.26 29.17 -6.63
N GLU A 52 -59.95 29.28 -6.74
CA GLU A 52 -59.13 30.33 -6.13
C GLU A 52 -59.55 31.72 -6.63
N ASN A 53 -59.76 31.88 -7.94
CA ASN A 53 -60.27 33.13 -8.52
C ASN A 53 -61.68 33.50 -8.03
N GLN A 54 -62.48 32.52 -7.60
CA GLN A 54 -63.80 32.71 -7.01
C GLN A 54 -63.75 32.91 -5.48
N GLY A 55 -62.56 33.08 -4.90
CA GLY A 55 -62.34 33.35 -3.48
C GLY A 55 -62.27 32.11 -2.58
N THR A 56 -62.13 30.90 -3.15
CA THR A 56 -62.02 29.64 -2.39
C THR A 56 -60.57 29.16 -2.36
N ILE A 57 -59.96 29.10 -1.17
CA ILE A 57 -58.54 28.79 -0.99
C ILE A 57 -58.32 27.29 -0.66
N GLU A 58 -59.37 26.57 -0.26
CA GLU A 58 -59.27 25.16 0.12
C GLU A 58 -59.32 24.21 -1.09
N LYS A 59 -58.32 23.34 -1.22
CA LYS A 59 -58.30 22.24 -2.21
C LYS A 59 -59.48 21.27 -2.02
N LEU A 60 -59.90 20.60 -3.09
CA LEU A 60 -60.95 19.58 -3.06
C LEU A 60 -60.45 18.28 -2.44
N PHE A 61 -61.32 17.60 -1.70
CA PHE A 61 -61.12 16.22 -1.23
C PHE A 61 -61.29 15.25 -2.42
N GLY A 62 -60.34 14.31 -2.58
CA GLY A 62 -60.33 13.35 -3.68
C GLY A 62 -61.34 12.22 -3.46
N GLU A 63 -61.11 11.39 -2.43
CA GLU A 63 -61.97 10.25 -2.07
C GLU A 63 -62.30 9.37 -3.29
N THR A 64 -63.59 9.10 -3.56
CA THR A 64 -64.05 8.35 -4.73
C THR A 64 -64.47 9.29 -5.85
N LEU A 65 -64.05 8.99 -7.08
CA LEU A 65 -64.40 9.73 -8.28
C LEU A 65 -65.01 8.78 -9.34
N ASP A 66 -66.21 9.10 -9.80
CA ASP A 66 -66.88 8.38 -10.88
C ASP A 66 -67.00 9.26 -12.13
N LEU A 67 -66.27 8.87 -13.17
CA LEU A 67 -66.23 9.55 -14.46
C LEU A 67 -66.99 8.79 -15.56
N ALA A 68 -67.68 7.69 -15.25
CA ALA A 68 -68.41 6.90 -16.25
C ALA A 68 -69.56 7.67 -16.95
N ALA A 69 -69.94 8.83 -16.43
CA ALA A 69 -70.91 9.73 -17.06
C ALA A 69 -70.29 10.69 -18.11
N TYR A 70 -68.98 10.63 -18.36
CA TYR A 70 -68.25 11.50 -19.28
C TYR A 70 -67.66 10.71 -20.47
N PRO A 71 -68.50 10.35 -21.48
CA PRO A 71 -68.10 9.41 -22.54
C PRO A 71 -67.07 9.98 -23.53
N ASN A 72 -67.02 11.31 -23.70
CA ASN A 72 -66.12 11.99 -24.64
C ASN A 72 -64.84 12.52 -23.99
N LEU A 73 -64.51 12.01 -22.79
CA LEU A 73 -63.36 12.48 -22.02
C LEU A 73 -62.06 11.97 -22.66
N GLU A 74 -61.19 12.90 -23.05
CA GLU A 74 -59.91 12.61 -23.71
C GLU A 74 -58.74 12.71 -22.73
N ILE A 75 -58.81 13.61 -21.74
CA ILE A 75 -57.71 13.89 -20.80
C ILE A 75 -58.22 13.95 -19.36
N VAL A 76 -57.57 13.20 -18.47
CA VAL A 76 -57.78 13.27 -17.02
C VAL A 76 -56.44 13.54 -16.34
N TRP A 77 -56.37 14.67 -15.65
CA TRP A 77 -55.17 15.14 -14.96
C TRP A 77 -55.48 15.44 -13.50
N ILE A 78 -55.35 14.43 -12.63
CA ILE A 78 -55.72 14.49 -11.22
C ILE A 78 -54.57 13.99 -10.36
N ARG A 79 -53.62 14.89 -10.09
CA ARG A 79 -52.49 14.60 -9.22
C ARG A 79 -52.84 14.85 -7.77
N GLY A 80 -52.49 13.91 -6.89
CA GLY A 80 -52.84 13.98 -5.48
C GLY A 80 -52.21 15.16 -4.74
N GLU A 81 -51.05 15.68 -5.19
CA GLU A 81 -50.47 16.91 -4.61
C GLU A 81 -51.38 18.14 -4.74
N TRP A 82 -52.36 18.10 -5.66
CA TRP A 82 -53.34 19.15 -5.90
C TRP A 82 -54.70 18.89 -5.26
N LEU A 83 -54.85 17.78 -4.54
CA LEU A 83 -56.03 17.51 -3.73
C LEU A 83 -55.74 17.77 -2.24
N LYS A 84 -56.80 17.94 -1.45
CA LYS A 84 -56.72 18.01 0.01
C LYS A 84 -56.52 16.62 0.62
N THR A 85 -57.20 15.64 0.06
CA THR A 85 -57.03 14.21 0.33
C THR A 85 -56.89 13.49 -1.02
N PRO A 86 -56.07 12.44 -1.12
CA PRO A 86 -55.85 11.73 -2.38
C PRO A 86 -57.13 11.00 -2.85
N LEU A 87 -57.16 10.64 -4.13
CA LEU A 87 -58.13 9.67 -4.64
C LEU A 87 -57.85 8.28 -4.08
N THR A 88 -58.89 7.59 -3.66
CA THR A 88 -58.85 6.18 -3.22
C THR A 88 -59.54 5.25 -4.21
N ASN A 89 -60.44 5.77 -5.05
CA ASN A 89 -61.10 5.00 -6.11
C ASN A 89 -61.41 5.91 -7.33
N LEU A 90 -61.29 5.35 -8.53
CA LEU A 90 -61.60 5.98 -9.80
C LEU A 90 -62.37 5.02 -10.71
N ASN A 91 -63.55 5.42 -11.18
CA ASN A 91 -64.30 4.72 -12.22
C ASN A 91 -64.21 5.46 -13.56
N VAL A 92 -63.70 4.79 -14.60
CA VAL A 92 -63.58 5.30 -15.98
C VAL A 92 -64.19 4.35 -17.01
N ASN A 93 -65.10 3.46 -16.60
CA ASN A 93 -65.59 2.36 -17.45
C ASN A 93 -66.25 2.77 -18.77
N ASN A 94 -66.72 4.00 -18.96
CA ASN A 94 -67.32 4.48 -20.22
C ASN A 94 -66.48 5.56 -20.91
N CYS A 95 -65.22 5.76 -20.50
CA CYS A 95 -64.33 6.78 -21.08
C CYS A 95 -63.49 6.17 -22.22
N GLU A 96 -64.14 5.72 -23.29
CA GLU A 96 -63.47 5.04 -24.42
C GLU A 96 -62.55 5.97 -25.23
N GLN A 97 -62.82 7.27 -25.19
CA GLN A 97 -62.04 8.30 -25.89
C GLN A 97 -60.81 8.77 -25.10
N LEU A 98 -60.52 8.17 -23.95
CA LEU A 98 -59.44 8.61 -23.07
C LEU A 98 -58.07 8.36 -23.70
N ILE A 99 -57.31 9.44 -23.91
CA ILE A 99 -55.97 9.45 -24.52
C ILE A 99 -54.90 9.58 -23.44
N TRP A 100 -55.15 10.37 -22.39
CA TRP A 100 -54.17 10.61 -21.33
C TRP A 100 -54.82 10.57 -19.93
N LEU A 101 -54.27 9.72 -19.08
CA LEU A 101 -54.63 9.58 -17.67
C LEU A 101 -53.41 9.81 -16.76
N ASP A 102 -53.43 10.87 -15.95
CA ASP A 102 -52.43 11.16 -14.91
C ASP A 102 -53.08 11.20 -13.53
N LEU A 103 -52.69 10.23 -12.71
CA LEU A 103 -53.22 9.98 -11.38
C LEU A 103 -52.09 9.93 -10.34
N ARG A 104 -50.97 10.62 -10.61
CA ARG A 104 -49.79 10.54 -9.75
C ARG A 104 -50.09 11.00 -8.31
N ASN A 105 -49.42 10.35 -7.35
CA ASN A 105 -49.46 10.65 -5.92
C ASN A 105 -50.87 10.55 -5.29
N ASN A 106 -51.70 9.61 -5.72
CA ASN A 106 -52.95 9.27 -5.04
C ASN A 106 -52.79 7.99 -4.18
N GLN A 107 -53.90 7.39 -3.72
CA GLN A 107 -53.93 6.18 -2.90
C GLN A 107 -54.77 5.07 -3.55
N LEU A 108 -54.75 5.00 -4.88
CA LEU A 108 -55.48 3.97 -5.64
C LEU A 108 -54.84 2.60 -5.41
N THR A 109 -55.66 1.60 -5.07
CA THR A 109 -55.23 0.19 -4.91
C THR A 109 -55.51 -0.65 -6.14
N ASN A 110 -56.46 -0.23 -6.98
CA ASN A 110 -56.78 -0.80 -8.27
C ASN A 110 -57.32 0.28 -9.21
N ILE A 111 -57.31 -0.01 -10.51
CA ILE A 111 -57.97 0.79 -11.55
C ILE A 111 -58.38 -0.12 -12.69
N ASN A 112 -59.62 0.03 -13.18
CA ASN A 112 -60.12 -0.71 -14.34
C ASN A 112 -59.94 0.14 -15.61
N LEU A 113 -59.09 -0.31 -16.53
CA LEU A 113 -58.80 0.35 -17.81
C LEU A 113 -59.26 -0.45 -19.03
N THR A 114 -60.07 -1.49 -18.82
CA THR A 114 -60.48 -2.47 -19.85
C THR A 114 -61.15 -1.80 -21.06
N ASN A 115 -61.88 -0.70 -20.86
CA ASN A 115 -62.61 0.02 -21.91
C ASN A 115 -61.85 1.25 -22.45
N CYS A 116 -60.64 1.54 -21.95
CA CYS A 116 -59.84 2.69 -22.37
C CYS A 116 -58.84 2.31 -23.48
N ALA A 117 -59.32 1.74 -24.59
CA ALA A 117 -58.46 1.18 -25.65
C ALA A 117 -57.60 2.22 -26.40
N ASN A 118 -58.03 3.49 -26.41
CA ASN A 118 -57.32 4.61 -27.06
C ASN A 118 -56.27 5.29 -26.15
N LEU A 119 -56.01 4.73 -24.96
CA LEU A 119 -55.12 5.34 -23.99
C LEU A 119 -53.68 5.30 -24.49
N GLU A 120 -53.08 6.47 -24.69
CA GLU A 120 -51.69 6.62 -25.13
C GLU A 120 -50.73 6.89 -23.96
N LYS A 121 -51.21 7.50 -22.87
CA LYS A 121 -50.37 7.90 -21.73
C LYS A 121 -51.02 7.55 -20.40
N LEU A 122 -50.33 6.75 -19.59
CA LEU A 122 -50.74 6.39 -18.24
C LEU A 122 -49.65 6.73 -17.22
N GLN A 123 -49.99 7.60 -16.28
CA GLN A 123 -49.11 8.06 -15.21
C GLN A 123 -49.73 7.74 -13.85
N CYS A 124 -49.29 6.66 -13.21
CA CYS A 124 -49.82 6.19 -11.93
C CYS A 124 -48.75 6.13 -10.83
N VAL A 125 -47.67 6.91 -10.98
CA VAL A 125 -46.56 6.96 -10.01
C VAL A 125 -47.07 7.35 -8.61
N GLY A 126 -46.62 6.67 -7.56
CA GLY A 126 -46.91 7.06 -6.17
C GLY A 126 -48.29 6.66 -5.65
N ASN A 127 -48.90 5.60 -6.17
CA ASN A 127 -50.17 5.02 -5.70
C ASN A 127 -49.92 3.76 -4.84
N LEU A 128 -50.94 2.91 -4.65
CA LEU A 128 -50.88 1.64 -3.90
C LEU A 128 -51.36 0.47 -4.77
N LEU A 129 -51.19 0.57 -6.09
CA LEU A 129 -51.68 -0.45 -7.03
C LEU A 129 -50.99 -1.79 -6.75
N VAL A 130 -51.79 -2.86 -6.64
CA VAL A 130 -51.30 -4.24 -6.41
C VAL A 130 -51.19 -5.06 -7.70
N GLY A 131 -51.80 -4.58 -8.78
CA GLY A 131 -51.88 -5.20 -10.10
C GLY A 131 -52.52 -4.23 -11.09
N LEU A 132 -52.36 -4.48 -12.38
CA LEU A 132 -52.94 -3.67 -13.45
C LEU A 132 -53.13 -4.51 -14.70
N ASP A 133 -54.37 -4.64 -15.16
CA ASP A 133 -54.67 -5.27 -16.45
C ASP A 133 -54.54 -4.24 -17.57
N LEU A 134 -53.65 -4.52 -18.52
CA LEU A 134 -53.39 -3.68 -19.70
C LEU A 134 -53.70 -4.41 -21.01
N THR A 135 -54.45 -5.53 -20.96
CA THR A 135 -54.68 -6.42 -22.11
C THR A 135 -55.24 -5.68 -23.33
N ASN A 136 -56.14 -4.71 -23.12
CA ASN A 136 -56.79 -3.96 -24.20
C ASN A 136 -56.11 -2.62 -24.56
N ASN A 137 -55.06 -2.20 -23.85
CA ASN A 137 -54.50 -0.85 -23.96
C ASN A 137 -53.29 -0.80 -24.93
N HIS A 138 -53.43 -1.39 -26.12
CA HIS A 138 -52.35 -1.57 -27.09
C HIS A 138 -51.73 -0.26 -27.63
N GLN A 139 -52.45 0.87 -27.54
CA GLN A 139 -52.01 2.18 -28.03
C GLN A 139 -51.09 2.93 -27.05
N LEU A 140 -50.77 2.35 -25.88
CA LEU A 140 -49.92 2.99 -24.88
C LEU A 140 -48.52 3.29 -25.42
N LYS A 141 -48.15 4.58 -25.35
CA LYS A 141 -46.83 5.13 -25.68
C LYS A 141 -46.02 5.46 -24.44
N GLU A 142 -46.67 5.76 -23.31
CA GLU A 142 -46.01 6.09 -22.05
C GLU A 142 -46.70 5.41 -20.87
N LEU A 143 -45.93 4.65 -20.07
CA LEU A 143 -46.41 3.91 -18.91
C LEU A 143 -45.48 4.13 -17.71
N TRP A 144 -46.00 4.76 -16.65
CA TRP A 144 -45.22 5.12 -15.46
C TRP A 144 -45.88 4.58 -14.19
N LEU A 145 -45.29 3.52 -13.64
CA LEU A 145 -45.86 2.73 -12.54
C LEU A 145 -45.00 2.75 -11.26
N SER A 146 -43.94 3.56 -11.22
CA SER A 146 -43.04 3.62 -10.05
C SER A 146 -43.74 3.93 -8.73
N ASN A 147 -43.20 3.44 -7.61
CA ASN A 147 -43.71 3.72 -6.26
C ASN A 147 -45.18 3.29 -6.06
N ASN A 148 -45.50 2.05 -6.44
CA ASN A 148 -46.76 1.38 -6.13
C ASN A 148 -46.52 0.21 -5.16
N ASN A 149 -47.48 -0.72 -5.04
CA ASN A 149 -47.35 -1.92 -4.23
C ASN A 149 -47.65 -3.18 -5.05
N PHE A 150 -47.15 -3.23 -6.30
CA PHE A 150 -47.43 -4.35 -7.19
C PHE A 150 -46.98 -5.67 -6.55
N SER A 151 -47.86 -6.67 -6.63
CA SER A 151 -47.57 -8.04 -6.22
C SER A 151 -46.44 -8.63 -7.07
N GLU A 152 -45.87 -9.74 -6.63
CA GLU A 152 -44.83 -10.43 -7.38
C GLU A 152 -45.32 -10.79 -8.79
N GLN A 153 -44.62 -10.28 -9.80
CA GLN A 153 -44.83 -10.62 -11.21
C GLN A 153 -43.60 -10.25 -12.04
N ASP A 154 -43.45 -10.88 -13.20
CA ASP A 154 -42.43 -10.52 -14.17
C ASP A 154 -42.90 -9.39 -15.12
N LEU A 155 -42.12 -9.12 -16.16
CA LEU A 155 -42.39 -8.05 -17.12
C LEU A 155 -43.28 -8.50 -18.31
N THR A 156 -43.86 -9.70 -18.29
CA THR A 156 -44.68 -10.19 -19.41
C THR A 156 -45.94 -9.36 -19.65
N PHE A 157 -46.50 -8.74 -18.62
CA PHE A 157 -47.70 -7.91 -18.69
C PHE A 157 -47.55 -6.63 -19.55
N VAL A 158 -46.32 -6.26 -19.95
CA VAL A 158 -46.06 -5.13 -20.88
C VAL A 158 -45.58 -5.58 -22.26
N SER A 159 -45.36 -6.87 -22.48
CA SER A 159 -44.72 -7.40 -23.70
C SER A 159 -45.55 -7.18 -24.97
N HIS A 160 -46.87 -7.02 -24.86
CA HIS A 160 -47.78 -6.75 -25.97
C HIS A 160 -47.90 -5.26 -26.34
N LEU A 161 -47.31 -4.35 -25.54
CA LEU A 161 -47.40 -2.90 -25.73
C LEU A 161 -46.33 -2.37 -26.70
N THR A 162 -46.32 -2.86 -27.95
CA THR A 162 -45.23 -2.63 -28.91
C THR A 162 -45.00 -1.17 -29.32
N ASP A 163 -45.98 -0.29 -29.06
CA ASP A 163 -45.89 1.15 -29.32
C ASP A 163 -45.28 1.97 -28.17
N LEU A 164 -44.91 1.30 -27.07
CA LEU A 164 -44.38 1.94 -25.88
C LEU A 164 -43.03 2.61 -26.14
N LYS A 165 -42.92 3.89 -25.80
CA LYS A 165 -41.71 4.72 -25.89
C LYS A 165 -41.08 5.02 -24.54
N GLY A 166 -41.87 5.03 -23.47
CA GLY A 166 -41.40 5.27 -22.11
C GLY A 166 -42.00 4.29 -21.12
N LEU A 167 -41.13 3.64 -20.35
CA LEU A 167 -41.50 2.69 -19.30
C LEU A 167 -40.75 3.01 -18.01
N SER A 168 -41.49 3.14 -16.91
CA SER A 168 -40.89 3.28 -15.58
C SER A 168 -41.50 2.32 -14.58
N LEU A 169 -40.62 1.54 -13.99
CA LEU A 169 -40.90 0.42 -13.10
C LEU A 169 -40.11 0.55 -11.80
N GLY A 170 -40.54 -0.22 -10.80
CA GLY A 170 -39.86 -0.34 -9.53
C GLY A 170 -40.20 0.76 -8.52
N SER A 171 -39.32 1.04 -7.57
CA SER A 171 -39.55 1.98 -6.49
C SER A 171 -38.29 2.76 -6.10
N TYR A 172 -38.48 4.03 -5.73
CA TYR A 172 -37.45 4.95 -5.28
C TYR A 172 -37.86 5.76 -4.03
N ASP A 173 -39.08 5.57 -3.51
CA ASP A 173 -39.49 6.15 -2.23
C ASP A 173 -38.98 5.30 -1.07
N GLN A 174 -37.93 5.77 -0.40
CA GLN A 174 -37.26 5.05 0.69
C GLN A 174 -38.19 4.78 1.88
N VAL A 175 -39.08 5.72 2.22
CA VAL A 175 -39.99 5.57 3.36
C VAL A 175 -40.99 4.46 3.07
N ARG A 176 -41.55 4.43 1.86
CA ARG A 176 -42.47 3.37 1.45
C ARG A 176 -41.78 2.01 1.37
N ILE A 177 -40.55 1.95 0.85
CA ILE A 177 -39.76 0.69 0.82
C ILE A 177 -39.54 0.14 2.23
N GLN A 178 -39.20 1.00 3.20
CA GLN A 178 -39.03 0.61 4.61
C GLN A 178 -40.33 0.09 5.25
N GLN A 179 -41.49 0.54 4.75
CA GLN A 179 -42.82 0.08 5.15
C GLN A 179 -43.29 -1.17 4.39
N ASP A 180 -42.41 -1.81 3.59
CA ASP A 180 -42.74 -2.94 2.71
C ASP A 180 -43.79 -2.60 1.62
N ILE A 181 -43.85 -1.32 1.22
CA ILE A 181 -44.71 -0.82 0.15
C ILE A 181 -43.83 -0.49 -1.06
N TYR A 182 -43.68 -1.46 -1.97
CA TYR A 182 -42.94 -1.28 -3.21
C TYR A 182 -43.38 -2.26 -4.30
N ASN A 183 -42.96 -2.00 -5.53
CA ASN A 183 -43.26 -2.86 -6.66
C ASN A 183 -42.34 -4.09 -6.68
N ARG A 184 -42.94 -5.30 -6.68
CA ARG A 184 -42.21 -6.57 -6.65
C ARG A 184 -42.02 -7.16 -8.05
N PHE A 185 -41.47 -6.37 -8.97
CA PHE A 185 -41.11 -6.87 -10.30
C PHE A 185 -39.86 -7.75 -10.24
N HIS A 186 -39.90 -8.94 -10.85
CA HIS A 186 -38.79 -9.90 -10.88
C HIS A 186 -38.50 -10.46 -12.29
N GLY A 187 -37.49 -11.31 -12.41
CA GLY A 187 -37.17 -12.03 -13.65
C GLY A 187 -36.14 -11.31 -14.53
N SER A 188 -36.32 -11.35 -15.85
CA SER A 188 -35.38 -10.79 -16.83
C SER A 188 -36.00 -9.65 -17.65
N LEU A 189 -35.17 -8.97 -18.42
CA LEU A 189 -35.60 -7.99 -19.43
C LEU A 189 -36.10 -8.65 -20.73
N GLU A 190 -36.11 -9.98 -20.83
CA GLU A 190 -36.58 -10.70 -22.02
C GLU A 190 -37.97 -10.27 -22.52
N PRO A 191 -38.98 -10.07 -21.64
CA PRO A 191 -40.31 -9.64 -22.09
C PRO A 191 -40.33 -8.31 -22.83
N LEU A 192 -39.27 -7.51 -22.72
CA LEU A 192 -39.14 -6.22 -23.41
C LEU A 192 -38.62 -6.34 -24.85
N LYS A 193 -38.25 -7.54 -25.32
CA LYS A 193 -37.63 -7.76 -26.66
C LYS A 193 -38.49 -7.27 -27.83
N SER A 194 -39.81 -7.34 -27.70
CA SER A 194 -40.77 -6.88 -28.71
C SER A 194 -40.94 -5.36 -28.74
N LEU A 195 -40.50 -4.64 -27.71
CA LEU A 195 -40.73 -3.21 -27.53
C LEU A 195 -39.70 -2.37 -28.31
N THR A 196 -39.64 -2.57 -29.62
CA THR A 196 -38.63 -1.98 -30.53
C THR A 196 -38.70 -0.44 -30.65
N LYS A 197 -39.73 0.19 -30.10
CA LYS A 197 -39.91 1.66 -30.04
C LYS A 197 -39.56 2.25 -28.68
N LEU A 198 -39.13 1.44 -27.70
CA LEU A 198 -38.86 1.90 -26.34
C LEU A 198 -37.60 2.76 -26.30
N GLU A 199 -37.76 4.05 -25.99
CA GLU A 199 -36.67 5.03 -25.96
C GLU A 199 -36.18 5.27 -24.53
N ARG A 200 -37.06 5.13 -23.53
CA ARG A 200 -36.78 5.43 -22.12
C ARG A 200 -37.21 4.27 -21.22
N LEU A 201 -36.27 3.73 -20.46
CA LEU A 201 -36.51 2.65 -19.50
C LEU A 201 -35.89 2.98 -18.14
N TYR A 202 -36.73 3.03 -17.10
CA TYR A 202 -36.31 3.25 -15.72
C TYR A 202 -36.72 2.07 -14.87
N ILE A 203 -35.77 1.39 -14.24
CA ILE A 203 -36.00 0.27 -13.33
C ILE A 203 -35.24 0.53 -12.03
N ARG A 204 -35.97 0.77 -10.93
CA ARG A 204 -35.37 1.10 -9.63
C ARG A 204 -35.77 0.08 -8.57
N SER A 205 -34.83 -0.42 -7.78
CA SER A 205 -35.11 -1.30 -6.64
C SER A 205 -35.93 -2.57 -6.96
N ALA A 206 -35.89 -3.05 -8.21
CA ALA A 206 -36.60 -4.26 -8.64
C ALA A 206 -35.69 -5.51 -8.56
N ASP A 207 -36.30 -6.70 -8.55
CA ASP A 207 -35.58 -7.98 -8.58
C ASP A 207 -35.42 -8.55 -10.00
N VAL A 208 -35.37 -7.66 -10.99
CA VAL A 208 -34.99 -7.98 -12.37
C VAL A 208 -33.47 -8.10 -12.45
N ASN A 209 -32.94 -9.23 -12.90
CA ASN A 209 -31.52 -9.57 -12.72
C ASN A 209 -30.77 -10.05 -13.97
N ASP A 210 -31.46 -10.18 -15.11
CA ASP A 210 -30.87 -10.68 -16.36
C ASP A 210 -31.52 -10.07 -17.61
N GLY A 211 -31.02 -10.37 -18.81
CA GLY A 211 -31.65 -10.10 -20.09
C GLY A 211 -31.21 -8.81 -20.79
N LEU A 212 -30.03 -8.26 -20.49
CA LEU A 212 -29.53 -7.05 -21.16
C LEU A 212 -29.49 -7.19 -22.70
N GLU A 213 -29.29 -8.41 -23.22
CA GLU A 213 -29.36 -8.73 -24.66
C GLU A 213 -30.72 -8.44 -25.30
N TYR A 214 -31.80 -8.60 -24.55
CA TYR A 214 -33.17 -8.42 -25.01
C TYR A 214 -33.65 -6.98 -24.88
N SER A 215 -32.83 -6.10 -24.29
CA SER A 215 -33.13 -4.68 -24.21
C SER A 215 -33.28 -4.12 -25.63
N PRO A 216 -34.26 -3.24 -25.92
CA PRO A 216 -34.40 -2.65 -27.26
C PRO A 216 -33.20 -1.78 -27.68
N ASP A 217 -32.81 -1.83 -28.96
CA ASP A 217 -31.74 -0.96 -29.50
C ASP A 217 -32.16 0.52 -29.59
N SER A 218 -33.47 0.79 -29.53
CA SER A 218 -34.06 2.13 -29.50
C SER A 218 -33.79 2.90 -28.21
N LEU A 219 -33.27 2.26 -27.16
CA LEU A 219 -33.03 2.89 -25.86
C LEU A 219 -32.01 4.03 -25.96
N ARG A 220 -32.45 5.21 -25.53
CA ARG A 220 -31.66 6.44 -25.43
C ARG A 220 -31.42 6.83 -23.98
N ASP A 221 -32.41 6.59 -23.12
CA ASP A 221 -32.30 6.75 -21.67
C ASP A 221 -32.56 5.42 -20.98
N PHE A 222 -31.54 4.88 -20.35
CA PHE A 222 -31.65 3.66 -19.55
C PHE A 222 -31.11 3.92 -18.15
N TYR A 223 -31.96 3.71 -17.15
CA TYR A 223 -31.59 3.84 -15.75
C TYR A 223 -31.93 2.55 -15.01
N CYS A 224 -30.91 1.90 -14.46
CA CYS A 224 -31.05 0.77 -13.55
C CYS A 224 -30.28 1.08 -12.26
N SER A 225 -30.93 0.98 -11.11
CA SER A 225 -30.24 1.16 -9.83
C SER A 225 -30.89 0.40 -8.67
N ALA A 226 -30.05 -0.10 -7.77
CA ALA A 226 -30.44 -0.70 -6.49
C ALA A 226 -30.24 0.25 -5.29
N LYS A 227 -30.03 1.55 -5.51
CA LYS A 227 -29.68 2.52 -4.47
C LYS A 227 -30.69 2.55 -3.31
N GLU A 228 -31.99 2.55 -3.61
CA GLU A 228 -33.03 2.69 -2.59
C GLU A 228 -33.37 1.37 -1.88
N ARG A 229 -33.03 0.22 -2.49
CA ARG A 229 -33.12 -1.11 -1.88
C ARG A 229 -31.84 -1.90 -2.17
N PRO A 230 -30.81 -1.84 -1.30
CA PRO A 230 -29.52 -2.49 -1.55
C PRO A 230 -29.58 -4.02 -1.77
N GLY A 231 -30.63 -4.67 -1.27
CA GLY A 231 -30.91 -6.10 -1.51
C GLY A 231 -31.47 -6.43 -2.89
N ALA A 232 -31.85 -5.42 -3.70
CA ALA A 232 -32.48 -5.62 -5.00
C ALA A 232 -31.55 -6.28 -6.01
N LYS A 233 -32.05 -7.26 -6.76
CA LYS A 233 -31.24 -8.00 -7.75
C LYS A 233 -30.87 -7.18 -8.99
N ILE A 234 -31.53 -6.05 -9.27
CA ILE A 234 -31.16 -5.12 -10.34
C ILE A 234 -29.71 -4.61 -10.22
N LYS A 235 -29.11 -4.68 -9.03
CA LYS A 235 -27.68 -4.37 -8.82
C LYS A 235 -26.75 -5.21 -9.70
N ILE A 236 -27.16 -6.44 -10.07
CA ILE A 236 -26.38 -7.34 -10.92
C ILE A 236 -26.22 -6.70 -12.30
N LEU A 237 -27.33 -6.25 -12.91
CA LEU A 237 -27.31 -5.56 -14.20
C LEU A 237 -26.54 -4.23 -14.11
N GLU A 238 -26.73 -3.48 -13.02
CA GLU A 238 -25.98 -2.25 -12.78
C GLU A 238 -24.47 -2.50 -12.75
N GLN A 239 -24.01 -3.52 -12.01
CA GLN A 239 -22.60 -3.90 -11.90
C GLN A 239 -22.02 -4.39 -13.23
N GLU A 240 -22.76 -5.21 -13.98
CA GLU A 240 -22.33 -5.68 -15.31
C GLU A 240 -22.08 -4.51 -16.28
N LEU A 241 -22.95 -3.50 -16.28
CA LEU A 241 -22.78 -2.34 -17.14
C LEU A 241 -21.65 -1.41 -16.67
N ARG A 242 -21.44 -1.29 -15.36
CA ARG A 242 -20.33 -0.50 -14.79
C ARG A 242 -18.95 -1.03 -15.16
N LYS A 243 -18.82 -2.30 -15.55
CA LYS A 243 -17.57 -2.85 -16.14
C LYS A 243 -17.13 -2.13 -17.42
N PHE A 244 -18.04 -1.38 -18.07
CA PHE A 244 -17.78 -0.62 -19.29
C PHE A 244 -17.53 0.88 -19.03
N GLY A 245 -17.50 1.31 -17.76
CA GLY A 245 -17.27 2.69 -17.35
C GLY A 245 -18.38 3.26 -16.47
N GLU A 246 -18.28 4.55 -16.16
CA GLU A 246 -19.30 5.26 -15.37
C GLU A 246 -20.43 5.81 -16.26
N PRO A 247 -21.70 5.74 -15.81
CA PRO A 247 -22.82 6.25 -16.58
C PRO A 247 -22.85 7.79 -16.59
N ASN A 248 -23.15 8.38 -17.76
CA ASN A 248 -23.28 9.83 -17.89
C ASN A 248 -24.61 10.29 -17.27
N ASN A 249 -24.58 11.11 -16.23
CA ASN A 249 -25.78 11.53 -15.49
C ASN A 249 -26.70 10.35 -15.13
N TYR A 250 -26.11 9.23 -14.70
CA TYR A 250 -26.79 7.97 -14.37
C TYR A 250 -27.51 7.28 -15.54
N ASN A 251 -27.27 7.70 -16.78
CA ASN A 251 -27.77 7.03 -17.98
C ASN A 251 -26.78 5.94 -18.45
N PHE A 252 -27.26 4.70 -18.46
CA PHE A 252 -26.54 3.50 -18.85
C PHE A 252 -26.65 3.15 -20.35
N ALA A 253 -27.39 3.91 -21.16
CA ALA A 253 -27.65 3.56 -22.55
C ALA A 253 -26.37 3.38 -23.40
N ASN A 254 -25.36 4.24 -23.20
CA ASN A 254 -24.07 4.10 -23.92
C ASN A 254 -23.28 2.87 -23.44
N LEU A 255 -23.31 2.58 -22.15
CA LEU A 255 -22.67 1.38 -21.58
C LEU A 255 -23.36 0.11 -22.08
N LEU A 256 -24.69 0.12 -22.17
CA LEU A 256 -25.47 -0.98 -22.76
C LEU A 256 -25.11 -1.22 -24.23
N LYS A 257 -24.91 -0.16 -25.02
CA LYS A 257 -24.43 -0.29 -26.41
C LYS A 257 -23.05 -0.93 -26.48
N ALA A 258 -22.11 -0.48 -25.64
CA ALA A 258 -20.78 -1.07 -25.56
C ALA A 258 -20.83 -2.53 -25.11
N TRP A 259 -21.65 -2.84 -24.11
CA TRP A 259 -21.90 -4.19 -23.63
C TRP A 259 -22.44 -5.10 -24.73
N LYS A 260 -23.43 -4.63 -25.50
CA LYS A 260 -24.00 -5.37 -26.64
C LYS A 260 -23.00 -5.59 -27.76
N ALA A 261 -22.22 -4.56 -28.11
CA ALA A 261 -21.17 -4.68 -29.13
C ALA A 261 -20.13 -5.74 -28.74
N ARG A 262 -19.72 -5.74 -27.47
CA ARG A 262 -18.78 -6.75 -26.94
C ARG A 262 -19.40 -8.14 -26.88
N LYS A 263 -20.66 -8.28 -26.45
CA LYS A 263 -21.36 -9.57 -26.49
C LYS A 263 -21.44 -10.12 -27.92
N LYS A 264 -21.70 -9.24 -28.90
CA LYS A 264 -21.70 -9.61 -30.33
C LYS A 264 -20.33 -10.12 -30.79
N GLU A 265 -19.25 -9.46 -30.38
CA GLU A 265 -17.87 -9.90 -30.65
C GLU A 265 -17.64 -11.36 -30.21
N PHE A 266 -18.07 -11.72 -29.00
CA PHE A 266 -17.99 -13.10 -28.52
C PHE A 266 -18.91 -14.04 -29.30
N THR A 267 -20.22 -13.76 -29.37
CA THR A 267 -21.20 -14.68 -29.99
C THR A 267 -20.96 -14.97 -31.47
N SER A 268 -20.27 -14.07 -32.18
CA SER A 268 -19.98 -14.25 -33.61
C SER A 268 -18.57 -14.78 -33.89
N SER A 269 -17.72 -14.93 -32.87
CA SER A 269 -16.33 -15.35 -33.08
C SER A 269 -16.24 -16.81 -33.53
N PRO A 270 -15.24 -17.15 -34.36
CA PRO A 270 -14.92 -18.54 -34.68
C PRO A 270 -14.69 -19.40 -33.43
N ALA A 271 -13.99 -18.86 -32.43
CA ALA A 271 -13.74 -19.54 -31.16
C ALA A 271 -15.04 -19.92 -30.43
N GLN A 272 -16.02 -19.01 -30.37
CA GLN A 272 -17.29 -19.27 -29.69
C GLN A 272 -18.14 -20.28 -30.46
N GLN A 273 -18.22 -20.16 -31.79
CA GLN A 273 -18.90 -21.14 -32.63
C GLN A 273 -18.30 -22.54 -32.48
N TRP A 274 -16.98 -22.62 -32.39
CA TRP A 274 -16.27 -23.87 -32.12
C TRP A 274 -16.64 -24.44 -30.74
N LEU A 275 -16.63 -23.61 -29.70
CA LEU A 275 -17.01 -24.04 -28.34
C LEU A 275 -18.44 -24.55 -28.31
N ASP A 276 -19.39 -23.80 -28.87
CA ASP A 276 -20.82 -24.16 -28.86
C ASP A 276 -21.11 -25.42 -29.68
N LYS A 277 -20.30 -25.72 -30.70
CA LYS A 277 -20.40 -26.96 -31.48
C LYS A 277 -19.98 -28.19 -30.67
N TRP A 278 -18.85 -28.11 -29.95
CA TRP A 278 -18.25 -29.27 -29.27
C TRP A 278 -18.69 -29.42 -27.81
N TYR A 279 -19.03 -28.31 -27.19
CA TYR A 279 -19.51 -28.22 -25.81
C TYR A 279 -20.77 -27.37 -25.83
N PRO A 280 -21.92 -27.84 -26.32
CA PRO A 280 -23.13 -27.02 -26.43
C PRO A 280 -23.64 -26.57 -25.05
N GLU A 281 -24.29 -25.40 -24.99
CA GLU A 281 -24.89 -24.89 -23.74
C GLU A 281 -26.02 -25.81 -23.25
N GLU A 282 -26.82 -26.32 -24.20
CA GLU A 282 -27.83 -27.34 -23.96
C GLU A 282 -27.41 -28.66 -24.60
N GLY A 283 -27.28 -29.71 -23.78
CA GLY A 283 -26.94 -31.05 -24.23
C GLY A 283 -25.60 -31.55 -23.72
N GLU A 284 -25.16 -32.67 -24.29
CA GLU A 284 -23.93 -33.35 -23.92
C GLU A 284 -22.77 -32.93 -24.82
N CYS A 285 -21.60 -32.75 -24.20
CA CYS A 285 -20.37 -32.39 -24.89
C CYS A 285 -19.91 -33.57 -25.77
N GLN A 286 -19.47 -33.24 -26.99
CA GLN A 286 -19.18 -34.21 -28.05
C GLN A 286 -17.68 -34.46 -28.21
N ARG A 287 -16.83 -33.65 -27.55
CA ARG A 287 -15.37 -33.76 -27.64
C ARG A 287 -14.81 -34.36 -26.35
N GLY A 288 -14.14 -35.50 -26.48
CA GLY A 288 -13.21 -35.99 -25.49
C GLY A 288 -11.84 -35.32 -25.63
N THR A 289 -11.15 -35.10 -24.51
CA THR A 289 -9.74 -34.69 -24.45
C THR A 289 -8.92 -35.77 -23.75
N ALA A 290 -7.59 -35.65 -23.73
CA ALA A 290 -6.77 -36.49 -22.87
C ALA A 290 -7.26 -36.39 -21.42
N ASP A 291 -7.23 -37.50 -20.68
CA ASP A 291 -7.69 -37.51 -19.28
C ASP A 291 -6.65 -36.90 -18.32
N GLU A 292 -5.38 -36.90 -18.72
CA GLU A 292 -4.28 -36.27 -18.00
C GLU A 292 -4.08 -34.82 -18.49
N GLY A 293 -4.06 -33.88 -17.54
CA GLY A 293 -3.88 -32.45 -17.81
C GLY A 293 -2.44 -31.96 -17.68
N TRP A 294 -2.26 -30.66 -17.95
CA TRP A 294 -0.96 -29.99 -17.91
C TRP A 294 -0.29 -29.94 -16.53
N ASP A 295 -1.02 -30.24 -15.47
CA ASP A 295 -0.54 -30.31 -14.10
C ASP A 295 -0.41 -31.76 -13.59
N GLY A 296 -0.53 -32.75 -14.48
CA GLY A 296 -0.49 -34.18 -14.15
C GLY A 296 -1.74 -34.70 -13.44
N SER A 297 -2.80 -33.88 -13.32
CA SER A 297 -4.07 -34.35 -12.74
C SER A 297 -4.91 -35.12 -13.76
N TYR A 298 -5.66 -36.10 -13.28
CA TYR A 298 -6.66 -36.86 -14.06
C TYR A 298 -8.05 -36.20 -13.98
N GLY A 299 -8.95 -36.56 -14.89
CA GLY A 299 -10.35 -36.11 -14.90
C GLY A 299 -10.69 -35.10 -16.01
N TRP A 300 -9.77 -34.87 -16.95
CA TRP A 300 -9.93 -33.90 -18.03
C TRP A 300 -10.82 -34.40 -19.17
N TYR A 301 -11.14 -35.69 -19.23
CA TYR A 301 -12.05 -36.22 -20.25
C TYR A 301 -13.50 -35.71 -20.06
N ASN A 302 -14.08 -35.10 -21.09
CA ASN A 302 -15.35 -34.35 -20.99
C ASN A 302 -16.46 -34.81 -21.93
N GLU A 303 -16.24 -35.83 -22.75
CA GLU A 303 -17.29 -36.37 -23.62
C GLU A 303 -18.49 -36.84 -22.77
N TYR A 304 -19.70 -36.61 -23.26
CA TYR A 304 -20.97 -36.93 -22.59
C TYR A 304 -21.30 -36.12 -21.33
N LYS A 305 -20.41 -35.22 -20.87
CA LYS A 305 -20.72 -34.30 -19.76
C LYS A 305 -21.53 -33.09 -20.26
N LYS A 306 -22.28 -32.44 -19.36
CA LYS A 306 -22.83 -31.10 -19.58
C LYS A 306 -21.83 -30.04 -19.13
N ARG A 307 -21.88 -28.81 -19.66
CA ARG A 307 -20.97 -27.69 -19.26
C ARG A 307 -20.90 -27.50 -17.74
N GLU A 308 -22.05 -27.57 -17.06
CA GLU A 308 -22.14 -27.41 -15.60
C GLU A 308 -21.43 -28.53 -14.81
N GLN A 309 -21.15 -29.69 -15.42
CA GLN A 309 -20.47 -30.82 -14.79
C GLN A 309 -18.95 -30.82 -15.03
N ILE A 310 -18.46 -29.96 -15.93
CA ILE A 310 -17.05 -29.90 -16.30
C ILE A 310 -16.28 -29.12 -15.23
N THR A 311 -15.29 -29.78 -14.62
CA THR A 311 -14.36 -29.20 -13.64
C THR A 311 -13.00 -28.85 -14.25
N GLN A 312 -12.63 -29.47 -15.36
CA GLN A 312 -11.34 -29.28 -16.02
C GLN A 312 -11.57 -29.28 -17.53
N LEU A 313 -11.09 -28.25 -18.23
CA LEU A 313 -11.32 -28.08 -19.67
C LEU A 313 -10.01 -27.83 -20.42
N ASP A 314 -9.72 -28.70 -21.40
CA ASP A 314 -8.61 -28.49 -22.34
C ASP A 314 -9.13 -28.18 -23.76
N ILE A 315 -8.77 -26.99 -24.24
CA ILE A 315 -9.04 -26.46 -25.57
C ILE A 315 -7.77 -25.86 -26.18
N ASN A 316 -6.59 -26.33 -25.78
CA ASN A 316 -5.32 -25.88 -26.33
C ASN A 316 -5.14 -26.28 -27.80
N ASN A 317 -4.41 -25.48 -28.57
CA ASN A 317 -4.01 -25.79 -29.94
C ASN A 317 -5.19 -26.24 -30.84
N GLN A 318 -6.26 -25.44 -30.89
CA GLN A 318 -7.47 -25.70 -31.68
C GLN A 318 -7.72 -24.64 -32.74
N ASP A 319 -6.73 -23.79 -33.03
CA ASP A 319 -6.83 -22.66 -33.96
C ASP A 319 -8.00 -21.71 -33.63
N LEU A 320 -8.29 -21.51 -32.34
CA LEU A 320 -9.42 -20.68 -31.91
C LEU A 320 -9.10 -19.19 -32.11
N GLU A 321 -9.88 -18.53 -32.96
CA GLU A 321 -9.74 -17.11 -33.27
C GLU A 321 -10.86 -16.26 -32.66
N GLY A 322 -10.51 -15.07 -32.15
CA GLY A 322 -11.45 -14.06 -31.67
C GLY A 322 -11.75 -14.16 -30.18
N GLY A 323 -12.90 -13.63 -29.75
CA GLY A 323 -13.30 -13.64 -28.34
C GLY A 323 -13.92 -14.97 -27.93
N LEU A 324 -13.53 -15.53 -26.78
CA LEU A 324 -14.13 -16.74 -26.21
C LEU A 324 -14.81 -16.45 -24.87
N ARG A 325 -16.06 -16.89 -24.68
CA ARG A 325 -16.79 -16.83 -23.41
C ARG A 325 -17.19 -18.22 -22.94
N LEU A 326 -16.77 -18.58 -21.73
CA LEU A 326 -17.09 -19.88 -21.11
C LEU A 326 -18.41 -19.84 -20.30
N LYS A 327 -19.50 -19.40 -20.94
CA LYS A 327 -20.82 -19.38 -20.31
C LYS A 327 -21.29 -20.79 -19.96
N GLY A 328 -21.80 -21.00 -18.75
CA GLY A 328 -22.35 -22.28 -18.28
C GLY A 328 -21.33 -23.25 -17.67
N PHE A 329 -20.05 -22.91 -17.65
CA PHE A 329 -18.98 -23.71 -17.02
C PHE A 329 -18.86 -23.40 -15.51
N THR A 330 -19.98 -23.49 -14.79
CA THR A 330 -20.11 -22.98 -13.40
C THR A 330 -19.27 -23.73 -12.36
N ASN A 331 -18.81 -24.95 -12.67
CA ASN A 331 -17.98 -25.77 -11.81
C ASN A 331 -16.52 -25.87 -12.28
N LEU A 332 -16.11 -25.09 -13.28
CA LEU A 332 -14.76 -25.15 -13.84
C LEU A 332 -13.71 -24.68 -12.84
N GLU A 333 -12.74 -25.55 -12.56
CA GLU A 333 -11.62 -25.34 -11.64
C GLU A 333 -10.30 -25.13 -12.39
N LYS A 334 -10.11 -25.77 -13.55
CA LYS A 334 -8.90 -25.64 -14.37
C LYS A 334 -9.21 -25.46 -15.85
N LEU A 335 -8.54 -24.51 -16.49
CA LEU A 335 -8.68 -24.23 -17.91
C LEU A 335 -7.30 -24.21 -18.59
N ASN A 336 -7.19 -24.94 -19.69
CA ASN A 336 -6.12 -24.82 -20.65
C ASN A 336 -6.67 -24.34 -21.99
N CYS A 337 -6.35 -23.11 -22.38
CA CYS A 337 -6.68 -22.54 -23.69
C CYS A 337 -5.43 -22.00 -24.41
N SER A 338 -4.25 -22.55 -24.08
CA SER A 338 -2.99 -22.13 -24.67
C SER A 338 -2.89 -22.41 -26.16
N GLU A 339 -1.95 -21.76 -26.84
CA GLU A 339 -1.63 -22.02 -28.25
C GLU A 339 -2.84 -21.81 -29.17
N ASN A 340 -3.50 -20.65 -29.05
CA ASN A 340 -4.63 -20.26 -29.89
C ASN A 340 -4.44 -18.82 -30.39
N GLN A 341 -5.45 -18.24 -31.02
CA GLN A 341 -5.47 -16.87 -31.54
C GLN A 341 -6.54 -16.03 -30.82
N LEU A 342 -6.78 -16.32 -29.53
CA LEU A 342 -7.80 -15.64 -28.75
C LEU A 342 -7.39 -14.18 -28.51
N THR A 343 -8.27 -13.24 -28.83
CA THR A 343 -8.05 -11.80 -28.59
C THR A 343 -8.65 -11.35 -27.27
N ASN A 344 -9.68 -12.06 -26.80
CA ASN A 344 -10.43 -11.77 -25.59
C ASN A 344 -10.90 -13.09 -24.94
N LEU A 345 -10.89 -13.14 -23.60
CA LEU A 345 -11.37 -14.29 -22.83
C LEU A 345 -12.29 -13.79 -21.70
N ASP A 346 -13.52 -14.30 -21.66
CA ASP A 346 -14.51 -14.01 -20.62
C ASP A 346 -14.75 -15.26 -19.75
N LEU A 347 -14.38 -15.16 -18.48
CA LEU A 347 -14.45 -16.21 -17.47
C LEU A 347 -15.45 -15.86 -16.35
N SER A 348 -16.36 -14.91 -16.58
CA SER A 348 -17.31 -14.43 -15.56
C SER A 348 -18.23 -15.50 -14.99
N ASP A 349 -18.51 -16.57 -15.74
CA ASP A 349 -19.32 -17.70 -15.32
C ASP A 349 -18.50 -18.87 -14.71
N CYS A 350 -17.21 -18.65 -14.41
CA CYS A 350 -16.27 -19.66 -13.87
C CYS A 350 -15.76 -19.32 -12.46
N PRO A 351 -16.63 -19.17 -11.43
CA PRO A 351 -16.24 -18.66 -10.12
C PRO A 351 -15.32 -19.59 -9.31
N LYS A 352 -15.20 -20.87 -9.70
CA LYS A 352 -14.37 -21.87 -9.01
C LYS A 352 -12.97 -22.02 -9.60
N LEU A 353 -12.61 -21.20 -10.60
CA LEU A 353 -11.36 -21.37 -11.33
C LEU A 353 -10.14 -21.13 -10.41
N THR A 354 -9.26 -22.12 -10.35
CA THR A 354 -8.02 -22.12 -9.56
C THR A 354 -6.77 -22.17 -10.43
N GLY A 355 -6.85 -22.76 -11.62
CA GLY A 355 -5.73 -22.82 -12.58
C GLY A 355 -6.14 -22.34 -13.96
N LEU A 356 -5.39 -21.38 -14.51
CA LEU A 356 -5.61 -20.84 -15.84
C LEU A 356 -4.31 -20.81 -16.64
N LYS A 357 -4.31 -21.57 -17.73
CA LYS A 357 -3.27 -21.55 -18.75
C LYS A 357 -3.83 -20.96 -20.03
N CYS A 358 -3.40 -19.76 -20.37
CA CYS A 358 -3.83 -19.02 -21.57
C CYS A 358 -2.64 -18.36 -22.28
N ASP A 359 -1.50 -19.03 -22.25
CA ASP A 359 -0.29 -18.61 -22.94
C ASP A 359 -0.38 -18.80 -24.46
N GLN A 360 0.52 -18.13 -25.19
CA GLN A 360 0.58 -18.21 -26.66
C GLN A 360 -0.77 -17.89 -27.31
N ASN A 361 -1.27 -16.68 -27.04
CA ASN A 361 -2.51 -16.14 -27.58
C ASN A 361 -2.31 -14.68 -28.03
N ALA A 362 -3.38 -14.02 -28.47
CA ALA A 362 -3.38 -12.61 -28.85
C ALA A 362 -4.13 -11.73 -27.83
N LEU A 363 -4.20 -12.16 -26.55
CA LEU A 363 -4.94 -11.44 -25.51
C LEU A 363 -4.36 -10.04 -25.33
N ASN A 364 -5.25 -9.05 -25.26
CA ASN A 364 -4.89 -7.65 -25.03
C ASN A 364 -5.36 -7.12 -23.67
N ASN A 365 -6.22 -7.87 -22.97
CA ASN A 365 -6.85 -7.43 -21.73
C ASN A 365 -7.28 -8.60 -20.82
N LEU A 366 -7.01 -8.52 -19.52
CA LEU A 366 -7.42 -9.47 -18.47
C LEU A 366 -8.52 -8.95 -17.53
N ALA A 367 -9.14 -7.79 -17.81
CA ALA A 367 -10.11 -7.15 -16.91
C ALA A 367 -11.31 -8.05 -16.57
N LEU A 368 -11.69 -8.98 -17.46
CA LEU A 368 -12.79 -9.90 -17.23
C LEU A 368 -12.43 -11.01 -16.22
N PHE A 369 -11.16 -11.15 -15.85
CA PHE A 369 -10.72 -12.14 -14.88
C PHE A 369 -10.95 -11.67 -13.43
N GLN A 370 -11.24 -10.38 -13.20
CA GLN A 370 -11.45 -9.82 -11.85
C GLN A 370 -12.66 -10.42 -11.11
N THR A 371 -13.47 -11.22 -11.79
CA THR A 371 -14.59 -11.96 -11.19
C THR A 371 -14.14 -13.25 -10.48
N ILE A 372 -12.90 -13.70 -10.69
CA ILE A 372 -12.35 -14.95 -10.15
C ILE A 372 -11.38 -14.63 -9.01
N ASP A 373 -11.80 -14.87 -7.77
CA ASP A 373 -11.01 -14.59 -6.55
C ASP A 373 -10.19 -15.79 -6.05
N LYS A 374 -10.42 -17.00 -6.59
CA LYS A 374 -9.77 -18.26 -6.17
C LYS A 374 -8.56 -18.68 -7.01
N LEU A 375 -8.16 -17.85 -7.97
CA LEU A 375 -7.10 -18.20 -8.91
C LEU A 375 -5.75 -18.36 -8.19
N ARG A 376 -5.13 -19.54 -8.33
CA ARG A 376 -3.85 -19.94 -7.73
C ARG A 376 -2.71 -19.98 -8.73
N VAL A 377 -2.99 -20.38 -9.97
CA VAL A 377 -2.00 -20.48 -11.04
C VAL A 377 -2.50 -19.69 -12.25
N LEU A 378 -1.70 -18.74 -12.72
CA LEU A 378 -1.98 -17.94 -13.90
C LEU A 378 -0.77 -17.91 -14.84
N LEU A 379 -0.92 -18.55 -15.99
CA LEU A 379 0.11 -18.62 -17.04
C LEU A 379 -0.40 -17.86 -18.27
N VAL A 380 0.12 -16.64 -18.48
CA VAL A 380 -0.31 -15.72 -19.56
C VAL A 380 0.82 -15.40 -20.53
N GLN A 381 1.92 -16.14 -20.49
CA GLN A 381 3.12 -15.86 -21.28
C GLN A 381 2.86 -15.84 -22.78
N ASN A 382 3.71 -15.15 -23.53
CA ASN A 382 3.60 -15.04 -25.00
C ASN A 382 2.26 -14.46 -25.47
N ASN A 383 1.75 -13.41 -24.79
CA ASN A 383 0.64 -12.58 -25.26
C ASN A 383 1.17 -11.18 -25.63
N PRO A 384 1.60 -10.94 -26.88
CA PRO A 384 2.37 -9.75 -27.25
C PRO A 384 1.57 -8.44 -27.19
N ASN A 385 0.24 -8.51 -27.17
CA ASN A 385 -0.64 -7.35 -27.08
C ASN A 385 -1.05 -7.01 -25.64
N LEU A 386 -0.60 -7.78 -24.64
CA LEU A 386 -1.03 -7.65 -23.26
C LEU A 386 -0.19 -6.60 -22.50
N SER A 387 -0.50 -5.32 -22.72
CA SER A 387 0.31 -4.19 -22.21
C SER A 387 -0.30 -3.45 -21.00
N GLN A 388 -1.03 -4.15 -20.14
CA GLN A 388 -1.73 -3.53 -19.01
C GLN A 388 -0.81 -3.22 -17.82
N ASP A 389 -1.29 -2.38 -16.91
CA ASP A 389 -0.64 -2.14 -15.61
C ASP A 389 -0.73 -3.40 -14.73
N LEU A 390 0.38 -3.77 -14.07
CA LEU A 390 0.45 -4.91 -13.14
C LEU A 390 -0.58 -4.87 -12.01
N LYS A 391 -1.19 -3.71 -11.72
CA LYS A 391 -2.32 -3.57 -10.78
C LYS A 391 -3.47 -4.52 -11.08
N ILE A 392 -3.63 -4.99 -12.33
CA ILE A 392 -4.63 -6.01 -12.67
C ILE A 392 -4.50 -7.26 -11.79
N PHE A 393 -3.27 -7.62 -11.39
CA PHE A 393 -3.00 -8.81 -10.59
C PHE A 393 -3.30 -8.64 -9.09
N THR A 394 -3.46 -7.41 -8.59
CA THR A 394 -3.72 -7.13 -7.15
C THR A 394 -5.00 -7.77 -6.61
N SER A 395 -5.93 -8.14 -7.50
CA SER A 395 -7.18 -8.81 -7.15
C SER A 395 -7.02 -10.31 -6.87
N PHE A 396 -5.97 -10.96 -7.39
CA PHE A 396 -5.74 -12.41 -7.27
C PHE A 396 -4.98 -12.78 -5.99
N ARG A 397 -5.61 -12.59 -4.83
CA ARG A 397 -4.95 -12.79 -3.52
C ARG A 397 -4.54 -14.24 -3.22
N GLU A 398 -5.12 -15.19 -3.93
CA GLU A 398 -4.82 -16.62 -3.80
C GLU A 398 -3.69 -17.10 -4.73
N LEU A 399 -3.11 -16.20 -5.53
CA LEU A 399 -2.13 -16.53 -6.54
C LEU A 399 -0.83 -17.03 -5.90
N THR A 400 -0.37 -18.19 -6.37
CA THR A 400 0.87 -18.86 -5.98
C THR A 400 1.90 -18.88 -7.11
N HIS A 401 1.43 -18.95 -8.35
CA HIS A 401 2.28 -19.04 -9.53
C HIS A 401 1.79 -18.05 -10.59
N LEU A 402 2.69 -17.19 -11.05
CA LEU A 402 2.42 -16.18 -12.08
C LEU A 402 3.49 -16.22 -13.18
N ASP A 403 3.10 -16.52 -14.40
CA ASP A 403 3.98 -16.40 -15.57
C ASP A 403 3.47 -15.29 -16.50
N ILE A 404 4.22 -14.19 -16.56
CA ILE A 404 3.98 -13.03 -17.43
C ILE A 404 5.08 -12.87 -18.48
N SER A 405 5.88 -13.91 -18.72
CA SER A 405 7.02 -13.82 -19.62
C SER A 405 6.61 -13.52 -21.06
N ASN A 406 7.48 -12.81 -21.79
CA ASN A 406 7.23 -12.42 -23.18
C ASN A 406 5.94 -11.60 -23.39
N CYS A 407 5.50 -10.87 -22.35
CA CYS A 407 4.40 -9.92 -22.42
C CYS A 407 4.93 -8.50 -22.17
N PRO A 408 4.36 -7.46 -22.81
CA PRO A 408 4.88 -6.09 -22.73
C PRO A 408 4.57 -5.37 -21.40
N PHE A 409 4.45 -6.09 -20.28
CA PHE A 409 4.30 -5.50 -18.95
C PHE A 409 5.48 -4.62 -18.61
N GLY A 410 5.20 -3.39 -18.18
CA GLY A 410 6.22 -2.38 -17.88
C GLY A 410 6.10 -1.81 -16.47
N GLY A 411 7.10 -1.03 -16.08
CA GLY A 411 7.12 -0.34 -14.78
C GLY A 411 7.88 -1.11 -13.71
N SER A 412 7.29 -1.20 -12.52
CA SER A 412 7.89 -1.82 -11.33
C SER A 412 7.02 -2.98 -10.83
N LEU A 413 7.65 -3.97 -10.18
CA LEU A 413 6.97 -5.09 -9.51
C LEU A 413 6.14 -4.69 -8.28
N ARG A 414 6.19 -3.42 -7.85
CA ARG A 414 5.46 -2.90 -6.68
C ARG A 414 3.98 -3.30 -6.56
N PRO A 415 3.17 -3.35 -7.64
CA PRO A 415 1.77 -3.78 -7.51
C PRO A 415 1.58 -5.21 -6.99
N LEU A 416 2.61 -6.04 -6.97
CA LEU A 416 2.56 -7.43 -6.50
C LEU A 416 2.84 -7.59 -4.98
N GLU A 417 3.14 -6.50 -4.28
CA GLU A 417 3.56 -6.49 -2.86
C GLU A 417 2.62 -7.22 -1.91
N ASN A 418 1.31 -7.13 -2.13
CA ASN A 418 0.30 -7.73 -1.25
C ASN A 418 -0.13 -9.15 -1.67
N LEU A 419 0.54 -9.76 -2.66
CA LEU A 419 0.25 -11.13 -3.09
C LEU A 419 0.92 -12.14 -2.15
N ASN A 420 0.52 -12.16 -0.89
CA ASN A 420 1.21 -12.87 0.20
C ASN A 420 1.32 -14.40 0.02
N LYS A 421 0.68 -14.99 -0.99
CA LYS A 421 0.77 -16.41 -1.34
C LYS A 421 1.62 -16.68 -2.58
N LEU A 422 2.13 -15.65 -3.26
CA LEU A 422 2.89 -15.78 -4.49
C LEU A 422 4.24 -16.43 -4.20
N GLU A 423 4.46 -17.64 -4.69
CA GLU A 423 5.69 -18.43 -4.49
C GLU A 423 6.63 -18.34 -5.68
N ILE A 424 6.06 -18.32 -6.89
CA ILE A 424 6.80 -18.37 -8.14
C ILE A 424 6.33 -17.26 -9.09
N ILE A 425 7.28 -16.52 -9.65
CA ILE A 425 7.01 -15.54 -10.70
C ILE A 425 8.00 -15.68 -11.86
N ASN A 426 7.49 -15.61 -13.09
CA ASN A 426 8.31 -15.52 -14.29
C ASN A 426 8.08 -14.20 -15.00
N ILE A 427 9.14 -13.39 -15.08
CA ILE A 427 9.17 -12.03 -15.64
C ILE A 427 10.12 -11.91 -16.84
N SER A 428 10.52 -13.05 -17.40
CA SER A 428 11.43 -13.13 -18.54
C SER A 428 10.92 -12.33 -19.74
N ASN A 429 11.80 -11.59 -20.41
CA ASN A 429 11.46 -10.79 -21.59
C ASN A 429 10.27 -9.83 -21.38
N THR A 430 10.28 -9.05 -20.30
CA THR A 430 9.27 -8.01 -20.00
C THR A 430 9.89 -6.61 -20.02
N ASN A 431 9.05 -5.57 -19.99
CA ASN A 431 9.51 -4.18 -19.88
C ASN A 431 9.59 -3.69 -18.42
N LEU A 432 9.64 -4.62 -17.45
CA LEU A 432 9.81 -4.31 -16.04
C LEU A 432 11.24 -3.85 -15.77
N ARG A 433 11.41 -2.81 -14.94
CA ARG A 433 12.70 -2.15 -14.73
C ARG A 433 13.30 -2.40 -13.35
N GLU A 434 12.45 -2.60 -12.34
CA GLU A 434 12.83 -2.57 -10.92
C GLU A 434 11.72 -3.17 -10.03
N GLY A 435 11.98 -3.24 -8.73
CA GLY A 435 10.98 -3.55 -7.70
C GLY A 435 11.05 -4.94 -7.10
N LEU A 436 12.19 -5.63 -7.22
CA LEU A 436 12.40 -6.93 -6.56
C LEU A 436 12.15 -6.85 -5.03
N GLU A 437 12.40 -5.69 -4.40
CA GLU A 437 12.12 -5.46 -2.97
C GLU A 437 10.65 -5.56 -2.60
N PHE A 438 9.76 -5.37 -3.56
CA PHE A 438 8.32 -5.43 -3.35
C PHE A 438 7.78 -6.83 -3.61
N LEU A 439 8.62 -7.82 -3.91
CA LEU A 439 8.15 -9.21 -3.98
C LEU A 439 7.89 -9.72 -2.55
N PRO A 440 6.72 -10.32 -2.29
CA PRO A 440 6.33 -10.77 -0.95
C PRO A 440 7.26 -11.87 -0.44
N ASP A 441 7.42 -12.01 0.88
CA ASP A 441 8.34 -12.97 1.51
C ASP A 441 8.05 -14.44 1.14
N SER A 442 6.81 -14.73 0.76
CA SER A 442 6.39 -16.02 0.20
C SER A 442 7.00 -16.32 -1.15
N CYS A 443 7.38 -15.31 -1.93
CA CYS A 443 8.03 -15.50 -3.22
C CYS A 443 9.42 -16.09 -2.97
N LYS A 444 9.69 -17.26 -3.58
CA LYS A 444 10.93 -18.01 -3.46
C LYS A 444 11.69 -18.10 -4.77
N LYS A 445 10.97 -18.19 -5.90
CA LYS A 445 11.58 -18.41 -7.22
C LYS A 445 11.18 -17.30 -8.19
N VAL A 446 12.20 -16.67 -8.77
CA VAL A 446 12.03 -15.70 -9.85
C VAL A 446 12.69 -16.24 -11.11
N TYR A 447 11.94 -16.37 -12.20
CA TYR A 447 12.48 -16.66 -13.51
C TYR A 447 12.65 -15.35 -14.26
N CYS A 448 13.89 -15.05 -14.66
CA CYS A 448 14.22 -13.85 -15.41
C CYS A 448 15.35 -14.13 -16.41
N ASN A 449 14.97 -14.63 -17.59
CA ASN A 449 15.85 -14.65 -18.74
C ASN A 449 15.44 -13.51 -19.67
N SER A 450 16.36 -12.57 -19.94
CA SER A 450 16.04 -11.35 -20.67
C SER A 450 17.09 -11.07 -21.73
N ASN A 451 16.67 -11.03 -22.98
CA ASN A 451 17.52 -10.60 -24.09
C ASN A 451 17.23 -9.13 -24.47
N TYR A 452 18.21 -8.45 -25.08
CA TYR A 452 17.99 -7.12 -25.65
C TYR A 452 16.86 -7.19 -26.70
N PRO A 453 15.83 -6.32 -26.68
CA PRO A 453 15.76 -4.99 -26.05
C PRO A 453 14.89 -4.88 -24.77
N TYR A 454 14.57 -5.99 -24.10
CA TYR A 454 13.68 -5.98 -22.94
C TYR A 454 14.31 -5.31 -21.71
N GLN A 455 13.50 -4.60 -20.92
CA GLN A 455 13.99 -3.85 -19.76
C GLN A 455 14.19 -4.72 -18.52
N SER A 456 13.59 -5.91 -18.50
CA SER A 456 13.87 -6.95 -17.50
C SER A 456 15.36 -7.32 -17.43
N THR A 457 16.15 -6.97 -18.45
CA THR A 457 17.61 -7.10 -18.46
C THR A 457 18.26 -6.38 -17.27
N LYS A 458 17.69 -5.26 -16.80
CA LYS A 458 18.19 -4.56 -15.60
C LYS A 458 17.98 -5.37 -14.33
N ILE A 459 16.80 -5.99 -14.20
CA ILE A 459 16.48 -6.88 -13.08
C ILE A 459 17.37 -8.12 -13.13
N MET A 460 17.58 -8.68 -14.33
CA MET A 460 18.48 -9.81 -14.54
C MET A 460 19.92 -9.47 -14.14
N GLU A 461 20.47 -8.33 -14.59
CA GLU A 461 21.81 -7.85 -14.21
C GLU A 461 21.96 -7.66 -12.69
N GLU A 462 20.90 -7.26 -11.99
CA GLU A 462 20.88 -7.16 -10.53
C GLU A 462 20.91 -8.54 -9.87
N LEU A 463 20.08 -9.47 -10.32
CA LEU A 463 20.01 -10.85 -9.81
C LEU A 463 21.32 -11.63 -10.05
N ASP A 464 21.91 -11.45 -11.23
CA ASP A 464 23.19 -12.07 -11.62
C ASP A 464 24.35 -11.65 -10.70
N LYS A 465 24.38 -10.38 -10.27
CA LYS A 465 25.41 -9.88 -9.33
C LYS A 465 25.33 -10.55 -7.97
N SER A 466 24.14 -10.94 -7.54
CA SER A 466 23.90 -11.58 -6.23
C SER A 466 24.21 -13.08 -6.21
N LYS A 467 24.69 -13.69 -7.31
CA LYS A 467 25.01 -15.13 -7.43
C LYS A 467 23.87 -16.05 -6.93
N CYS A 468 22.63 -15.62 -7.12
CA CYS A 468 21.44 -16.34 -6.65
C CYS A 468 20.84 -17.27 -7.72
N LEU A 469 21.53 -17.44 -8.84
CA LEU A 469 21.12 -18.25 -9.97
C LEU A 469 21.31 -19.75 -9.66
N VAL A 470 20.26 -20.53 -9.91
CA VAL A 470 20.26 -21.99 -9.84
C VAL A 470 20.00 -22.53 -11.25
N GLU A 471 20.90 -23.38 -11.72
CA GLU A 471 20.83 -24.04 -13.03
C GLU A 471 20.78 -25.56 -12.85
N GLU A 472 19.58 -26.12 -12.92
CA GLU A 472 19.36 -27.57 -13.06
C GLU A 472 19.00 -27.88 -14.53
N GLU A 473 19.15 -29.13 -14.96
CA GLU A 473 19.15 -29.58 -16.37
C GLU A 473 18.07 -28.98 -17.29
N ASN A 474 16.93 -28.50 -16.76
CA ASN A 474 15.93 -27.70 -17.49
C ASN A 474 15.24 -26.60 -16.64
N ASN A 475 15.84 -26.17 -15.54
CA ASN A 475 15.21 -25.26 -14.58
C ASN A 475 16.18 -24.15 -14.13
N ARG A 476 16.22 -23.06 -14.91
CA ARG A 476 17.04 -21.87 -14.65
C ARG A 476 16.22 -20.81 -13.93
N HIS A 477 16.47 -20.60 -12.65
CA HIS A 477 15.75 -19.62 -11.82
C HIS A 477 16.65 -18.96 -10.79
N TYR A 478 16.20 -17.84 -10.22
CA TYR A 478 16.87 -17.15 -9.13
C TYR A 478 16.16 -17.43 -7.81
N GLU A 479 16.94 -17.77 -6.78
CA GLU A 479 16.47 -17.89 -5.40
C GLU A 479 16.43 -16.49 -4.77
N ILE A 480 15.23 -15.92 -4.64
CA ILE A 480 15.09 -14.52 -4.22
C ILE A 480 15.51 -14.30 -2.76
N ASP A 481 15.45 -15.33 -1.91
CA ASP A 481 15.92 -15.25 -0.53
C ASP A 481 17.44 -15.00 -0.47
N LYS A 482 18.24 -15.59 -1.39
CA LYS A 482 19.68 -15.29 -1.50
C LYS A 482 19.92 -13.84 -1.92
N TRP A 483 19.13 -13.34 -2.87
CA TRP A 483 19.20 -11.92 -3.28
C TRP A 483 18.79 -10.97 -2.14
N ARG A 484 17.75 -11.29 -1.35
CA ARG A 484 17.34 -10.48 -0.17
C ARG A 484 18.48 -10.35 0.83
N VAL A 485 19.18 -11.46 1.10
CA VAL A 485 20.36 -11.50 1.97
C VAL A 485 21.52 -10.66 1.40
N ASP A 486 21.79 -10.78 0.09
CA ASP A 486 22.81 -9.98 -0.59
C ASP A 486 22.54 -8.49 -0.51
N ARG A 487 21.32 -8.08 -0.86
CA ARG A 487 20.89 -6.69 -0.80
C ARG A 487 20.99 -6.13 0.62
N ALA A 488 20.59 -6.90 1.63
CA ALA A 488 20.71 -6.49 3.03
C ALA A 488 22.17 -6.28 3.45
N ASN A 489 23.08 -7.18 3.05
CA ASN A 489 24.51 -7.02 3.28
C ASN A 489 25.06 -5.79 2.55
N ASN A 490 24.68 -5.57 1.28
CA ASN A 490 25.14 -4.43 0.49
C ASN A 490 24.74 -3.09 1.12
N VAL A 491 23.47 -2.95 1.50
CA VAL A 491 22.96 -1.74 2.17
C VAL A 491 23.76 -1.45 3.44
N SER A 492 23.94 -2.45 4.30
CA SER A 492 24.68 -2.27 5.55
C SER A 492 26.17 -1.97 5.30
N ALA A 493 26.82 -2.69 4.38
CA ALA A 493 28.20 -2.48 3.99
C ALA A 493 28.47 -1.07 3.44
N SER A 494 27.49 -0.47 2.75
CA SER A 494 27.61 0.85 2.14
C SER A 494 27.49 2.01 3.14
N ILE A 495 26.84 1.78 4.29
CA ILE A 495 26.56 2.82 5.30
C ILE A 495 27.59 2.79 6.43
N ILE A 496 28.22 1.65 6.69
CA ILE A 496 29.20 1.49 7.77
C ILE A 496 30.49 2.28 7.45
N PRO A 497 30.90 3.26 8.28
CA PRO A 497 32.10 4.05 8.05
C PRO A 497 33.36 3.28 8.50
N LEU A 498 33.82 2.32 7.68
CA LEU A 498 34.94 1.42 7.99
C LEU A 498 36.18 2.16 8.51
N GLU A 499 36.62 3.22 7.84
CA GLU A 499 37.81 3.98 8.23
C GLU A 499 37.72 4.52 9.66
N ARG A 500 36.53 4.98 10.07
CA ARG A 500 36.29 5.48 11.42
C ARG A 500 36.21 4.36 12.45
N LEU A 501 35.56 3.24 12.11
CA LEU A 501 35.54 2.07 13.00
C LEU A 501 36.95 1.54 13.28
N PHE A 502 37.83 1.50 12.27
CA PHE A 502 39.23 1.11 12.48
C PHE A 502 39.97 2.02 13.46
N VAL A 503 39.79 3.34 13.34
CA VAL A 503 40.43 4.32 14.23
C VAL A 503 39.93 4.13 15.66
N ILE A 504 38.61 4.07 15.85
CA ILE A 504 38.00 3.84 17.17
C ILE A 504 38.51 2.52 17.75
N ARG A 505 38.44 1.41 17.00
CA ARG A 505 38.90 0.09 17.46
C ARG A 505 40.37 0.12 17.84
N SER A 506 41.22 0.80 17.07
CA SER A 506 42.64 0.99 17.37
C SER A 506 42.85 1.73 18.69
N ASN A 507 42.10 2.81 18.94
CA ASN A 507 42.19 3.58 20.18
C ASN A 507 41.71 2.77 21.39
N LEU A 508 40.59 2.06 21.26
CA LEU A 508 40.10 1.13 22.30
C LEU A 508 41.11 0.00 22.58
N LYS A 509 41.75 -0.55 21.54
CA LYS A 509 42.84 -1.54 21.68
C LYS A 509 44.04 -0.94 22.41
N GLN A 510 44.39 0.32 22.18
CA GLN A 510 45.49 0.99 22.88
C GLN A 510 45.18 1.19 24.37
N PHE A 511 43.95 1.58 24.70
CA PHE A 511 43.48 1.68 26.08
C PHE A 511 43.57 0.32 26.79
N LEU A 512 43.01 -0.75 26.20
CA LEU A 512 43.12 -2.11 26.72
C LEU A 512 44.58 -2.55 26.87
N LYS A 513 45.43 -2.34 25.87
CA LYS A 513 46.85 -2.72 25.91
C LYS A 513 47.59 -2.10 27.09
N ARG A 514 47.21 -0.88 27.47
CA ARG A 514 47.90 -0.13 28.53
C ARG A 514 47.37 -0.48 29.93
N TRP A 515 46.08 -0.77 30.04
CA TRP A 515 45.40 -0.94 31.33
C TRP A 515 45.07 -2.40 31.69
N ASP A 516 45.12 -3.33 30.72
CA ASP A 516 44.80 -4.75 30.85
C ASP A 516 46.04 -5.65 30.69
N LYS A 517 46.48 -6.29 31.80
CA LYS A 517 47.78 -7.00 31.86
C LYS A 517 47.74 -8.50 31.56
N GLU A 518 46.62 -9.05 31.11
CA GLU A 518 46.59 -10.40 30.52
C GLU A 518 47.34 -10.48 29.17
N TYR A 519 47.85 -9.36 28.65
CA TYR A 519 48.27 -9.19 27.25
C TYR A 519 49.80 -9.21 26.99
N GLU A 520 50.65 -9.53 27.98
CA GLU A 520 52.07 -9.81 27.72
C GLU A 520 52.25 -11.26 27.23
N GLY A 521 51.90 -11.54 25.96
CA GLY A 521 52.23 -12.84 25.36
C GLY A 521 51.45 -13.30 24.13
N ALA A 522 51.06 -12.43 23.20
CA ALA A 522 50.61 -12.86 21.87
C ALA A 522 50.85 -11.74 20.86
N TRP A 523 52.00 -11.73 20.20
CA TRP A 523 52.21 -10.91 19.01
C TRP A 523 52.66 -11.81 17.87
N TYR A 524 51.92 -11.68 16.77
CA TYR A 524 51.98 -12.44 15.52
C TYR A 524 51.35 -13.83 15.62
N GLU A 525 50.04 -13.89 15.30
CA GLU A 525 49.36 -14.91 14.45
C GLU A 525 47.92 -15.28 14.88
N GLU A 526 47.40 -14.90 16.06
CA GLU A 526 46.04 -15.30 16.48
C GLU A 526 45.00 -14.17 16.56
N PRO A 527 43.77 -14.35 16.01
CA PRO A 527 42.66 -13.40 16.14
C PRO A 527 42.20 -13.24 17.60
N PHE A 528 41.68 -12.05 17.95
CA PHE A 528 41.21 -11.72 19.30
C PHE A 528 40.11 -12.68 19.82
N SER A 529 39.42 -13.37 18.91
CA SER A 529 38.38 -14.39 19.18
C SER A 529 38.90 -15.71 19.79
N LYS A 530 40.21 -15.98 19.80
CA LYS A 530 40.80 -17.21 20.35
C LYS A 530 41.34 -17.09 21.78
N LEU A 531 41.23 -15.92 22.40
CA LEU A 531 41.82 -15.64 23.72
C LEU A 531 40.96 -16.23 24.86
N LYS A 532 41.41 -17.33 25.48
CA LYS A 532 40.84 -17.84 26.74
C LYS A 532 41.35 -17.00 27.93
N SER A 533 40.44 -16.46 28.74
CA SER A 533 40.78 -15.75 29.98
C SER A 533 41.52 -16.68 30.95
N LYS A 534 42.58 -16.18 31.61
CA LYS A 534 43.16 -16.80 32.79
C LYS A 534 42.79 -15.92 33.97
N GLU A 535 41.61 -16.20 34.54
CA GLU A 535 41.13 -15.49 35.74
C GLU A 535 42.22 -15.48 36.83
N ASN A 536 42.40 -14.30 37.44
CA ASN A 536 43.24 -14.00 38.61
C ASN A 536 44.68 -13.48 38.38
N LYS A 537 44.91 -12.54 37.46
CA LYS A 537 46.05 -11.62 37.56
C LYS A 537 45.58 -10.15 37.66
N PRO A 538 46.18 -9.33 38.56
CA PRO A 538 45.81 -7.92 38.71
C PRO A 538 46.22 -7.09 37.48
N THR A 539 45.23 -6.43 36.86
CA THR A 539 45.38 -5.48 35.74
C THR A 539 46.20 -4.26 36.17
N GLU A 540 46.76 -3.47 35.23
CA GLU A 540 47.40 -2.20 35.62
C GLU A 540 46.37 -1.21 36.17
N LEU A 541 45.11 -1.29 35.69
CA LEU A 541 43.99 -0.53 36.23
C LEU A 541 43.69 -0.88 37.70
N SER A 542 43.77 -2.15 38.10
CA SER A 542 43.57 -2.58 39.50
C SER A 542 44.66 -2.09 40.46
N LYS A 543 45.80 -1.63 39.93
CA LYS A 543 46.94 -1.12 40.72
C LYS A 543 46.91 0.39 40.90
N LEU A 544 46.03 1.09 40.18
CA LEU A 544 45.83 2.53 40.34
C LEU A 544 45.18 2.82 41.68
N LYS A 545 45.71 3.82 42.38
CA LYS A 545 45.16 4.31 43.64
C LYS A 545 44.36 5.59 43.36
N ASN A 546 43.23 5.76 44.02
CA ASN A 546 42.39 6.95 43.79
C ASN A 546 43.06 8.22 44.39
N PRO A 547 42.60 9.45 44.06
CA PRO A 547 43.23 10.69 44.53
C PRO A 547 43.31 10.81 46.05
N ASN A 548 42.32 10.27 46.76
CA ASN A 548 42.29 10.26 48.23
C ASN A 548 43.38 9.33 48.82
N GLU A 549 43.62 8.19 48.19
CA GLU A 549 44.70 7.26 48.53
C GLU A 549 46.08 7.79 48.12
N ILE A 550 46.19 8.54 47.02
CA ILE A 550 47.43 9.20 46.58
C ILE A 550 47.81 10.34 47.54
N ASN A 551 46.83 11.13 47.99
CA ASN A 551 47.04 12.19 48.98
C ASN A 551 47.60 11.68 50.31
N SER A 552 47.30 10.45 50.71
CA SER A 552 47.91 9.83 51.90
C SER A 552 49.45 9.74 51.79
N TYR A 553 50.00 9.56 50.58
CA TYR A 553 51.45 9.53 50.34
C TYR A 553 52.08 10.93 50.38
N TRP A 554 51.32 11.98 50.05
CA TRP A 554 51.74 13.37 50.26
C TRP A 554 51.89 13.68 51.75
N TYR A 555 50.91 13.26 52.57
CA TYR A 555 50.95 13.43 54.02
C TYR A 555 52.10 12.64 54.69
N ILE A 556 52.44 11.45 54.17
CA ILE A 556 53.61 10.68 54.64
C ILE A 556 54.92 11.47 54.34
N GLY A 557 55.04 12.07 53.15
CA GLY A 557 56.18 12.94 52.80
C GLY A 557 56.28 14.20 53.66
N GLU A 558 55.16 14.86 53.97
CA GLU A 558 55.10 16.03 54.86
C GLU A 558 55.42 15.68 56.32
N SER A 559 54.90 14.56 56.83
CA SER A 559 55.19 14.10 58.20
C SER A 559 56.68 13.78 58.41
N GLY A 560 57.36 13.29 57.37
CA GLY A 560 58.81 13.12 57.35
C GLY A 560 59.59 14.44 57.40
N GLN A 561 59.08 15.50 56.76
CA GLN A 561 59.66 16.85 56.84
C GLN A 561 59.44 17.51 58.22
N TRP A 562 58.29 17.30 58.85
CA TRP A 562 58.04 17.73 60.24
C TRP A 562 58.93 17.01 61.25
N ALA A 563 59.17 15.70 61.07
CA ALA A 563 60.12 14.94 61.88
C ALA A 563 61.56 15.46 61.73
N ALA A 564 61.99 15.80 60.49
CA ALA A 564 63.31 16.40 60.23
C ALA A 564 63.48 17.76 60.91
N ARG A 565 62.47 18.65 60.85
CA ARG A 565 62.46 19.93 61.56
C ARG A 565 62.46 19.75 63.09
N GLY A 566 61.77 18.73 63.60
CA GLY A 566 61.77 18.35 65.02
C GLY A 566 63.15 17.89 65.51
N VAL A 567 63.90 17.12 64.70
CA VAL A 567 65.28 16.68 65.00
C VAL A 567 66.26 17.86 65.00
N ALA A 568 66.11 18.81 64.08
CA ALA A 568 66.93 20.03 64.03
C ALA A 568 66.72 20.95 65.24
N VAL A 569 65.46 21.16 65.66
CA VAL A 569 65.12 21.98 66.84
C VAL A 569 65.57 21.29 68.13
N THR A 570 65.34 19.99 68.27
CA THR A 570 65.75 19.23 69.46
C THR A 570 67.28 19.14 69.57
N GLY A 571 67.97 18.94 68.44
CA GLY A 571 69.44 18.98 68.36
C GLY A 571 70.02 20.35 68.69
N GLY A 572 69.42 21.45 68.20
CA GLY A 572 69.82 22.82 68.52
C GLY A 572 69.64 23.18 69.99
N VAL A 573 68.53 22.75 70.61
CA VAL A 573 68.28 22.95 72.05
C VAL A 573 69.23 22.10 72.91
N LEU A 574 69.48 20.84 72.55
CA LEU A 574 70.45 19.97 73.24
C LEU A 574 71.89 20.50 73.16
N ALA A 575 72.27 21.04 72.00
CA ALA A 575 73.58 21.64 71.78
C ALA A 575 73.80 22.90 72.63
N ALA A 576 72.74 23.69 72.86
CA ALA A 576 72.79 24.93 73.61
C ALA A 576 72.67 24.75 75.14
N THR A 577 72.24 23.58 75.64
CA THR A 577 71.84 23.45 77.06
C THR A 577 72.55 22.35 77.84
N THR A 578 72.59 21.10 77.36
CA THR A 578 72.95 19.95 78.23
C THR A 578 73.88 18.90 77.61
N ASN A 579 73.99 18.78 76.27
CA ASN A 579 74.93 17.85 75.64
C ASN A 579 75.37 18.31 74.22
N PRO A 580 76.51 19.03 74.09
CA PRO A 580 76.96 19.63 72.84
C PRO A 580 77.24 18.62 71.72
N VAL A 581 77.76 17.44 72.05
CA VAL A 581 78.15 16.42 71.08
C VAL A 581 76.92 15.70 70.51
N LEU A 582 75.98 15.31 71.37
CA LEU A 582 74.74 14.66 70.94
C LEU A 582 73.83 15.64 70.17
N GLY A 583 73.75 16.89 70.62
CA GLY A 583 73.01 17.96 69.94
C GLY A 583 73.58 18.31 68.55
N GLY A 584 74.91 18.34 68.42
CA GLY A 584 75.60 18.58 67.14
C GLY A 584 75.38 17.47 66.11
N VAL A 585 75.38 16.20 66.54
CA VAL A 585 75.12 15.04 65.66
C VAL A 585 73.65 15.01 65.19
N LEU A 586 72.69 15.30 66.07
CA LEU A 586 71.27 15.35 65.71
C LEU A 586 70.98 16.48 64.72
N ALA A 587 71.52 17.68 64.94
CA ALA A 587 71.37 18.81 64.02
C ALA A 587 72.02 18.57 62.64
N ALA A 588 73.19 17.91 62.60
CA ALA A 588 73.90 17.61 61.36
C ALA A 588 73.24 16.52 60.50
N SER A 589 72.35 15.70 61.07
CA SER A 589 71.63 14.63 60.35
C SER A 589 70.35 15.09 59.63
N SER A 590 69.85 16.30 59.93
CA SER A 590 68.62 16.88 59.36
C SER A 590 68.64 16.99 57.83
N PRO A 591 69.72 17.45 57.17
CA PRO A 591 69.73 17.59 55.70
C PRO A 591 69.59 16.25 54.96
N VAL A 592 70.11 15.15 55.54
CA VAL A 592 70.05 13.81 54.90
C VAL A 592 68.65 13.22 54.98
N VAL A 593 67.95 13.41 56.12
CA VAL A 593 66.55 12.97 56.28
C VAL A 593 65.60 13.80 55.42
N GLU A 594 65.85 15.10 55.30
CA GLU A 594 65.08 16.01 54.43
C GLU A 594 65.27 15.66 52.94
N VAL A 595 66.49 15.32 52.51
CA VAL A 595 66.78 14.82 51.15
C VAL A 595 66.09 13.48 50.89
N PHE A 596 66.10 12.54 51.84
CA PHE A 596 65.40 11.25 51.68
C PHE A 596 63.87 11.39 51.64
N ALA A 597 63.28 12.26 52.48
CA ALA A 597 61.85 12.53 52.47
C ALA A 597 61.42 13.25 51.19
N SER A 598 62.22 14.20 50.71
CA SER A 598 62.01 14.86 49.42
C SER A 598 62.14 13.89 48.26
N GLN A 599 63.16 13.03 48.23
CA GLN A 599 63.33 12.00 47.20
C GLN A 599 62.21 10.95 47.21
N MET A 600 61.64 10.61 48.37
CA MET A 600 60.46 9.73 48.44
C MET A 600 59.18 10.42 47.94
N LYS A 601 58.96 11.70 48.28
CA LYS A 601 57.84 12.52 47.76
C LYS A 601 57.92 12.61 46.23
N GLU A 602 59.09 12.96 45.72
CA GLU A 602 59.39 13.11 44.28
C GLU A 602 59.29 11.76 43.53
N ARG A 603 59.70 10.63 44.13
CA ARG A 603 59.66 9.32 43.44
C ARG A 603 58.36 8.54 43.56
N LEU A 604 57.59 8.67 44.65
CA LEU A 604 56.42 7.82 44.91
C LEU A 604 55.10 8.56 44.74
N TYR A 605 55.01 9.82 45.20
CA TYR A 605 53.78 10.60 45.06
C TYR A 605 53.66 11.09 43.61
N GLU A 606 54.70 11.75 43.06
CA GLU A 606 54.66 12.27 41.69
C GLU A 606 54.54 11.14 40.65
N ALA A 607 55.18 9.98 40.86
CA ALA A 607 55.04 8.83 39.96
C ALA A 607 53.64 8.19 39.99
N LYS A 608 52.95 8.21 41.14
CA LYS A 608 51.56 7.71 41.25
C LYS A 608 50.55 8.73 40.73
N GLN A 609 50.78 10.01 40.99
CA GLN A 609 50.00 11.11 40.45
C GLN A 609 50.12 11.13 38.92
N ALA A 610 51.34 11.05 38.37
CA ALA A 610 51.54 10.99 36.92
C ALA A 610 50.88 9.77 36.26
N LYS A 611 50.84 8.60 36.93
CA LYS A 611 50.09 7.43 36.45
C LYS A 611 48.57 7.62 36.52
N TRP A 612 48.08 8.38 37.51
CA TRP A 612 46.67 8.73 37.62
C TRP A 612 46.26 9.73 36.53
N ASP A 613 47.05 10.78 36.33
CA ASP A 613 46.85 11.77 35.28
C ASP A 613 46.88 11.09 33.89
N GLN A 614 47.82 10.16 33.67
CA GLN A 614 47.87 9.34 32.47
C GLN A 614 46.60 8.48 32.26
N PHE A 615 46.01 7.95 33.33
CA PHE A 615 44.74 7.23 33.24
C PHE A 615 43.59 8.15 32.85
N ILE A 616 43.53 9.35 33.43
CA ILE A 616 42.51 10.34 33.09
C ILE A 616 42.60 10.73 31.61
N ASP A 617 43.80 11.02 31.11
CA ASP A 617 44.02 11.34 29.69
C ASP A 617 43.61 10.18 28.76
N ASP A 618 43.99 8.94 29.11
CA ASP A 618 43.64 7.76 28.32
C ASP A 618 42.14 7.43 28.38
N ALA A 619 41.49 7.69 29.53
CA ALA A 619 40.07 7.47 29.77
C ALA A 619 39.19 8.51 29.06
N ASP A 620 39.61 9.77 29.02
CA ASP A 620 38.97 10.85 28.26
C ASP A 620 38.96 10.51 26.76
N MET A 621 40.13 10.14 26.22
CA MET A 621 40.25 9.66 24.84
C MET A 621 39.41 8.40 24.61
N PHE A 622 39.32 7.48 25.59
CA PHE A 622 38.47 6.30 25.49
C PHE A 622 36.99 6.67 25.38
N LEU A 623 36.49 7.57 26.24
CA LEU A 623 35.09 8.01 26.23
C LEU A 623 34.73 8.72 24.93
N ASP A 624 35.61 9.57 24.41
CA ASP A 624 35.42 10.21 23.10
C ASP A 624 35.22 9.18 21.98
N ASN A 625 36.08 8.15 21.93
CA ASN A 625 35.98 7.08 20.93
C ASN A 625 34.74 6.21 21.14
N TYR A 626 34.35 5.97 22.39
CA TYR A 626 33.16 5.22 22.74
C TYR A 626 31.87 5.98 22.35
N HIS A 627 31.78 7.28 22.62
CA HIS A 627 30.65 8.11 22.24
C HIS A 627 30.56 8.30 20.73
N GLU A 628 31.70 8.40 20.04
CA GLU A 628 31.74 8.37 18.58
C GLU A 628 31.16 7.05 18.04
N LEU A 629 31.55 5.91 18.63
CA LEU A 629 31.02 4.59 18.27
C LEU A 629 29.50 4.51 18.49
N LEU A 630 29.04 4.92 19.66
CA LEU A 630 27.61 4.97 20.01
C LEU A 630 26.84 5.85 19.01
N GLY A 631 27.39 7.02 18.67
CA GLY A 631 26.82 7.96 17.71
C GLY A 631 26.77 7.42 16.28
N ILE A 632 27.77 6.64 15.86
CA ILE A 632 27.76 5.91 14.58
C ILE A 632 26.65 4.86 14.60
N LEU A 633 26.60 4.02 15.64
CA LEU A 633 25.65 2.91 15.73
C LEU A 633 24.19 3.38 15.83
N LYS A 634 23.91 4.46 16.56
CA LYS A 634 22.57 5.08 16.65
C LYS A 634 22.04 5.56 15.28
N LYS A 635 22.93 5.89 14.33
CA LYS A 635 22.53 6.36 12.98
C LYS A 635 22.28 5.22 11.99
N ILE A 636 22.71 3.99 12.31
CA ILE A 636 22.58 2.85 11.39
C ILE A 636 21.32 2.06 11.77
N LYS A 637 20.37 1.99 10.83
CA LYS A 637 19.21 1.11 10.97
C LYS A 637 19.64 -0.33 10.66
N VAL A 638 19.63 -1.20 11.68
CA VAL A 638 20.00 -2.61 11.53
C VAL A 638 18.84 -3.40 10.94
N GLY A 639 19.09 -4.09 9.82
CA GLY A 639 18.13 -5.01 9.21
C GLY A 639 18.13 -6.38 9.89
N GLU A 640 17.16 -7.24 9.56
CA GLU A 640 17.09 -8.60 10.14
C GLU A 640 17.91 -9.64 9.36
N LEU A 641 18.17 -9.38 8.07
CA LEU A 641 18.81 -10.34 7.16
C LEU A 641 20.28 -10.01 6.91
N GLY A 642 21.11 -11.03 6.71
CA GLY A 642 22.51 -10.90 6.32
C GLY A 642 23.51 -10.93 7.47
N ALA A 643 24.68 -11.50 7.21
CA ALA A 643 25.74 -11.68 8.19
C ALA A 643 26.28 -10.34 8.72
N ILE A 644 26.30 -9.28 7.91
CA ILE A 644 26.74 -7.95 8.36
C ILE A 644 25.77 -7.38 9.38
N ASN A 645 24.46 -7.52 9.16
CA ASN A 645 23.45 -7.07 10.10
C ASN A 645 23.48 -7.87 11.41
N GLN A 646 23.73 -9.18 11.34
CA GLN A 646 23.90 -10.02 12.53
C GLN A 646 25.08 -9.56 13.41
N GLU A 647 26.25 -9.32 12.81
CA GLU A 647 27.41 -8.83 13.56
C GLU A 647 27.23 -7.39 14.03
N LEU A 648 26.55 -6.54 13.26
CA LEU A 648 26.23 -5.17 13.66
C LEU A 648 25.26 -5.14 14.86
N LYS A 649 24.28 -6.04 14.89
CA LYS A 649 23.38 -6.23 16.04
C LYS A 649 24.15 -6.67 17.28
N ASN A 650 25.04 -7.65 17.14
CA ASN A 650 25.93 -8.08 18.23
C ASN A 650 26.79 -6.92 18.74
N LEU A 651 27.37 -6.10 17.86
CA LEU A 651 28.13 -4.91 18.27
C LEU A 651 27.25 -3.90 19.02
N GLN A 652 26.04 -3.60 18.53
CA GLN A 652 25.09 -2.73 19.23
C GLN A 652 24.73 -3.26 20.61
N GLU A 653 24.49 -4.56 20.75
CA GLU A 653 24.19 -5.21 22.03
C GLU A 653 25.38 -5.07 23.01
N GLN A 654 26.62 -5.30 22.56
CA GLN A 654 27.80 -5.14 23.43
C GLN A 654 28.03 -3.68 23.85
N VAL A 655 27.83 -2.72 22.94
CA VAL A 655 27.97 -1.29 23.26
C VAL A 655 26.87 -0.84 24.21
N ASN A 656 25.61 -1.18 23.95
CA ASN A 656 24.51 -0.79 24.83
C ASN A 656 24.61 -1.42 26.22
N HIS A 657 25.06 -2.67 26.33
CA HIS A 657 25.33 -3.30 27.63
C HIS A 657 26.41 -2.53 28.42
N PHE A 658 27.45 -2.06 27.75
CA PHE A 658 28.47 -1.22 28.39
C PHE A 658 27.91 0.15 28.78
N LEU A 659 27.01 0.74 27.99
CA LEU A 659 26.32 1.97 28.38
C LEU A 659 25.50 1.76 29.66
N GLU A 660 24.63 0.75 29.67
CA GLU A 660 23.76 0.42 30.82
C GLU A 660 24.55 0.14 32.11
N ASP A 661 25.76 -0.43 32.01
CA ASP A 661 26.58 -0.74 33.16
C ASP A 661 27.27 0.46 33.81
N TYR A 662 27.54 1.51 33.01
CA TYR A 662 28.42 2.61 33.39
C TYR A 662 27.71 3.96 33.50
N ASP A 663 26.66 4.22 32.72
CA ASP A 663 25.75 5.36 32.84
C ASP A 663 24.97 5.28 34.17
N GLU A 664 25.26 6.17 35.13
CA GLU A 664 24.63 6.18 36.46
C GLU A 664 23.37 7.04 36.49
N ASP A 665 23.35 8.14 35.74
CA ASP A 665 22.25 9.10 35.74
C ASP A 665 21.17 8.81 34.66
N GLY A 666 21.45 7.87 33.76
CA GLY A 666 20.57 7.43 32.68
C GLY A 666 20.48 8.43 31.54
N ASN A 667 21.47 9.32 31.38
CA ASN A 667 21.47 10.35 30.35
C ASN A 667 21.84 9.81 28.94
N GLY A 668 22.28 8.55 28.84
CA GLY A 668 22.63 7.88 27.60
C GLY A 668 24.04 8.20 27.09
N GLU A 669 24.89 8.77 27.94
CA GLU A 669 26.32 9.02 27.82
C GLU A 669 27.02 8.50 29.09
N ILE A 670 28.35 8.44 29.06
CA ILE A 670 29.18 8.04 30.20
C ILE A 670 30.18 9.17 30.38
N ASP A 671 30.19 9.78 31.55
CA ASP A 671 31.13 10.86 31.84
C ASP A 671 32.37 10.36 32.62
N MET A 672 33.34 11.26 32.76
CA MET A 672 34.59 10.96 33.46
C MET A 672 34.38 10.70 34.95
N GLU A 673 33.36 11.29 35.57
CA GLU A 673 33.03 11.07 36.98
C GLU A 673 32.48 9.67 37.20
N GLU A 674 31.51 9.25 36.39
CA GLU A 674 30.90 7.91 36.38
C GLU A 674 31.93 6.80 36.12
N LEU A 675 32.77 6.98 35.09
CA LEU A 675 33.81 6.01 34.74
C LEU A 675 34.87 5.89 35.85
N THR A 676 35.21 7.01 36.50
CA THR A 676 36.17 7.05 37.61
C THR A 676 35.58 6.44 38.89
N ASN A 677 34.31 6.70 39.19
CA ASN A 677 33.60 6.12 40.32
C ASN A 677 33.48 4.59 40.20
N LYS A 678 33.23 4.10 38.98
CA LYS A 678 33.17 2.67 38.65
C LYS A 678 34.53 2.09 38.21
N ARG A 679 35.66 2.76 38.46
CA ARG A 679 37.00 2.29 38.04
C ARG A 679 37.32 0.86 38.51
N ASP A 680 36.97 0.53 39.75
CA ASP A 680 37.23 -0.81 40.29
C ASP A 680 36.38 -1.89 39.61
N LYS A 681 35.13 -1.54 39.23
CA LYS A 681 34.27 -2.37 38.38
C LYS A 681 34.89 -2.50 36.98
N LEU A 682 35.26 -1.39 36.33
CA LEU A 682 35.96 -1.36 35.03
C LEU A 682 37.20 -2.24 35.01
N SER A 683 37.98 -2.23 36.09
CA SER A 683 39.17 -3.07 36.24
C SER A 683 38.90 -4.57 36.26
N GLN A 684 37.77 -4.99 36.84
CA GLN A 684 37.33 -6.39 36.91
C GLN A 684 36.60 -6.84 35.63
N GLU A 685 36.02 -5.87 34.90
CA GLU A 685 35.10 -6.10 33.80
C GLU A 685 35.63 -5.66 32.43
N LEU A 686 36.95 -5.46 32.29
CA LEU A 686 37.61 -5.17 31.00
C LEU A 686 37.28 -6.19 29.89
N LYS A 687 36.81 -7.39 30.25
CA LYS A 687 36.26 -8.39 29.32
C LYS A 687 35.10 -7.87 28.46
N HIS A 688 34.25 -6.97 28.96
CA HIS A 688 33.14 -6.38 28.19
C HIS A 688 33.67 -5.42 27.13
N LEU A 689 34.68 -4.62 27.48
CA LEU A 689 35.37 -3.78 26.49
C LEU A 689 36.11 -4.60 25.43
N ARG A 690 36.69 -5.76 25.81
CA ARG A 690 37.22 -6.73 24.83
C ARG A 690 36.13 -7.25 23.89
N ALA A 691 34.95 -7.57 24.41
CA ALA A 691 33.83 -8.05 23.60
C ALA A 691 33.40 -7.01 22.56
N ILE A 692 33.38 -5.72 22.91
CA ILE A 692 33.13 -4.62 21.95
C ILE A 692 34.21 -4.63 20.86
N VAL A 693 35.50 -4.66 21.22
CA VAL A 693 36.61 -4.67 20.24
C VAL A 693 36.55 -5.87 19.31
N VAL A 694 36.19 -7.06 19.83
CA VAL A 694 35.98 -8.28 19.04
C VAL A 694 34.78 -8.12 18.10
N ALA A 695 33.67 -7.57 18.58
CA ALA A 695 32.48 -7.35 17.77
C ALA A 695 32.77 -6.34 16.63
N MET A 696 33.53 -5.27 16.90
CA MET A 696 33.98 -4.33 15.88
C MET A 696 34.84 -5.02 14.81
N GLU A 697 35.79 -5.84 15.23
CA GLU A 697 36.65 -6.61 14.31
C GLU A 697 35.82 -7.54 13.41
N LYS A 698 34.83 -8.23 13.96
CA LYS A 698 33.92 -9.08 13.18
C LYS A 698 33.09 -8.28 12.17
N VAL A 699 32.57 -7.12 12.54
CA VAL A 699 31.84 -6.23 11.62
C VAL A 699 32.75 -5.78 10.49
N GLU A 700 33.95 -5.29 10.82
CA GLU A 700 34.95 -4.88 9.84
C GLU A 700 35.29 -6.03 8.88
N ASP A 701 35.62 -7.21 9.41
CA ASP A 701 35.97 -8.39 8.60
C ASP A 701 34.83 -8.79 7.66
N LYS A 702 33.58 -8.78 8.13
CA LYS A 702 32.42 -9.12 7.28
C LYS A 702 32.21 -8.08 6.18
N VAL A 703 32.34 -6.79 6.48
CA VAL A 703 32.18 -5.73 5.48
C VAL A 703 33.31 -5.78 4.44
N ILE A 704 34.56 -5.94 4.86
CA ILE A 704 35.73 -6.06 3.95
C ILE A 704 35.56 -7.29 3.06
N ASN A 705 35.27 -8.46 3.64
CA ASN A 705 35.09 -9.69 2.88
C ASN A 705 33.96 -9.56 1.87
N TYR A 706 32.85 -8.91 2.24
CA TYR A 706 31.74 -8.65 1.33
C TYR A 706 32.12 -7.68 0.21
N GLN A 707 32.80 -6.57 0.52
CA GLN A 707 33.24 -5.59 -0.48
C GLN A 707 34.26 -6.19 -1.48
N GLN A 708 35.08 -7.16 -1.05
CA GLN A 708 36.06 -7.82 -1.90
C GLN A 708 35.48 -8.97 -2.73
N ASN A 709 34.61 -9.80 -2.15
CA ASN A 709 34.20 -11.08 -2.72
C ASN A 709 32.69 -11.20 -3.05
N GLY A 710 31.87 -10.21 -2.65
CA GLY A 710 30.42 -10.26 -2.69
C GLY A 710 29.84 -11.27 -1.70
N LEU A 711 28.64 -11.80 -1.99
CA LEU A 711 28.13 -12.95 -1.24
C LEU A 711 29.05 -14.17 -1.46
N VAL A 712 29.55 -14.73 -0.36
CA VAL A 712 30.33 -15.97 -0.32
C VAL A 712 29.49 -17.03 0.39
N GLU A 713 29.23 -18.15 -0.28
CA GLU A 713 28.61 -19.32 0.34
C GLU A 713 29.53 -19.83 1.46
N ILE A 714 29.13 -19.60 2.71
CA ILE A 714 29.67 -20.38 3.81
C ILE A 714 28.96 -21.73 3.70
N LYS A 715 29.66 -22.75 3.19
CA LYS A 715 29.22 -24.13 3.38
C LYS A 715 29.12 -24.34 4.89
N GLU A 716 27.92 -24.56 5.39
CA GLU A 716 27.74 -24.99 6.77
C GLU A 716 28.57 -26.27 6.97
N GLU A 717 29.47 -26.25 7.95
CA GLU A 717 30.13 -27.45 8.44
C GLU A 717 29.06 -28.34 9.09
N SER A 718 28.44 -29.18 8.27
CA SER A 718 27.61 -30.27 8.73
C SER A 718 28.47 -31.26 9.52
N ALA A 719 28.00 -31.58 10.71
CA ALA A 719 28.57 -32.53 11.65
C ALA A 719 29.02 -33.85 10.99
N GLU A 720 30.15 -34.34 11.52
CA GLU A 720 30.84 -35.58 11.20
C GLU A 720 29.92 -36.79 10.95
N THR A 721 30.13 -37.49 9.82
CA THR A 721 30.12 -38.96 9.79
C THR A 721 31.07 -39.49 8.68
N GLY A 722 32.13 -40.17 9.12
CA GLY A 722 32.56 -41.49 8.62
C GLY A 722 32.96 -41.71 7.15
N GLU A 723 34.29 -41.82 6.96
CA GLU A 723 35.01 -42.83 6.14
C GLU A 723 35.15 -42.72 4.60
N ASN A 724 36.41 -42.45 4.22
CA ASN A 724 37.27 -43.15 3.23
C ASN A 724 36.78 -43.36 1.77
N SER A 725 37.46 -42.72 0.80
CA SER A 725 38.66 -43.30 0.15
C SER A 725 39.16 -42.52 -1.10
N GLN A 726 40.45 -42.19 -1.06
CA GLN A 726 41.48 -42.18 -2.13
C GLN A 726 41.16 -41.68 -3.56
N SER A 727 41.80 -40.59 -3.99
CA SER A 727 43.09 -40.61 -4.72
C SER A 727 43.33 -39.32 -5.53
N GLN A 728 44.45 -38.63 -5.25
CA GLN A 728 45.14 -37.75 -6.20
C GLN A 728 46.21 -38.59 -6.96
N PRO A 729 46.79 -38.10 -8.08
CA PRO A 729 47.96 -37.22 -7.95
C PRO A 729 48.07 -36.07 -8.97
N ASN A 730 48.40 -34.89 -8.42
CA ASN A 730 49.41 -33.91 -8.84
C ASN A 730 49.58 -33.50 -10.32
N LYS A 731 49.51 -32.17 -10.53
CA LYS A 731 50.64 -31.45 -11.15
C LYS A 731 50.83 -30.06 -10.53
N LEU A 732 51.99 -29.90 -9.89
CA LEU A 732 52.57 -28.70 -9.30
C LEU A 732 52.80 -27.59 -10.33
N ILE A 733 52.50 -26.34 -9.97
CA ILE A 733 53.29 -25.14 -10.33
C ILE A 733 53.33 -24.17 -9.13
N ASN A 734 54.48 -24.18 -8.45
CA ASN A 734 55.19 -23.13 -7.71
C ASN A 734 54.44 -21.90 -7.13
N GLU A 735 54.27 -21.92 -5.81
CA GLU A 735 54.22 -20.73 -4.95
C GLU A 735 55.65 -20.29 -4.60
N GLU A 736 56.27 -19.43 -5.41
CA GLU A 736 57.48 -18.71 -4.96
C GLU A 736 57.80 -17.48 -5.84
N THR A 737 56.86 -16.55 -6.05
CA THR A 737 57.20 -15.23 -6.63
C THR A 737 56.22 -14.07 -6.34
N ILE A 738 55.52 -14.04 -5.20
CA ILE A 738 54.59 -12.92 -4.89
C ILE A 738 55.02 -12.07 -3.68
N SER A 739 56.19 -12.30 -3.05
CA SER A 739 56.56 -11.53 -1.85
C SER A 739 57.61 -10.43 -2.00
N LYS A 740 58.24 -10.22 -3.18
CA LYS A 740 59.34 -9.21 -3.29
C LYS A 740 59.03 -7.95 -4.11
N GLU A 741 58.07 -7.96 -5.03
CA GLU A 741 57.71 -6.76 -5.78
C GLU A 741 56.67 -5.88 -5.05
N ASN A 742 55.72 -6.49 -4.32
CA ASN A 742 54.72 -5.74 -3.53
C ASN A 742 55.31 -5.06 -2.29
N LEU A 743 56.33 -5.66 -1.65
CA LEU A 743 57.07 -5.01 -0.55
C LEU A 743 57.91 -3.81 -1.04
N ASN A 744 58.45 -3.87 -2.26
CA ASN A 744 59.21 -2.77 -2.85
C ASN A 744 58.31 -1.61 -3.31
N PHE A 745 57.06 -1.87 -3.70
CA PHE A 745 56.08 -0.83 -4.03
C PHE A 745 55.61 -0.07 -2.77
N LEU A 746 55.23 -0.79 -1.71
CA LEU A 746 54.86 -0.18 -0.42
C LEU A 746 56.03 0.58 0.24
N SER A 747 57.26 0.06 0.14
CA SER A 747 58.45 0.75 0.64
C SER A 747 58.76 2.04 -0.14
N ARG A 748 58.55 2.06 -1.47
CA ARG A 748 58.73 3.28 -2.28
C ARG A 748 57.69 4.35 -1.97
N THR A 749 56.43 3.96 -1.77
CA THR A 749 55.35 4.89 -1.42
C THR A 749 55.52 5.46 -0.01
N ILE A 750 55.94 4.65 0.96
CA ILE A 750 56.23 5.11 2.33
C ILE A 750 57.48 5.99 2.38
N THR A 751 58.47 5.77 1.51
CA THR A 751 59.67 6.63 1.42
C THR A 751 59.35 7.97 0.74
N GLN A 752 58.46 7.99 -0.26
CA GLN A 752 57.95 9.24 -0.87
C GLN A 752 57.09 10.05 0.10
N ILE A 753 56.28 9.41 0.94
CA ILE A 753 55.46 10.07 1.97
C ILE A 753 56.33 10.60 3.12
N LYS A 754 57.36 9.85 3.55
CA LYS A 754 58.33 10.34 4.54
C LYS A 754 59.17 11.52 4.02
N GLY A 755 59.52 11.52 2.73
CA GLY A 755 60.16 12.66 2.08
C GLY A 755 59.27 13.92 2.07
N PHE A 756 57.96 13.76 1.85
CA PHE A 756 56.99 14.85 1.85
C PHE A 756 56.76 15.46 3.24
N VAL A 757 56.79 14.63 4.29
CA VAL A 757 56.62 15.09 5.68
C VAL A 757 57.87 15.83 6.19
N GLN A 758 59.07 15.43 5.74
CA GLN A 758 60.33 16.00 6.21
C GLN A 758 60.74 17.31 5.49
N GLU A 759 60.24 17.56 4.27
CA GLU A 759 60.39 18.85 3.57
C GLU A 759 59.42 19.94 4.07
N CYS A 760 58.32 19.58 4.75
CA CYS A 760 57.36 20.54 5.31
C CYS A 760 57.77 21.15 6.66
N GLU A 761 58.71 20.54 7.38
CA GLU A 761 59.14 21.03 8.71
C GLU A 761 60.31 22.02 8.66
N THR A 762 60.99 22.22 7.51
CA THR A 762 62.26 22.98 7.48
C THR A 762 62.36 24.15 6.49
N LYS A 763 61.32 24.51 5.73
CA LYS A 763 61.34 25.73 4.90
C LYS A 763 60.03 26.51 4.92
N GLN A 764 60.15 27.81 5.18
CA GLN A 764 59.08 28.80 5.01
C GLN A 764 58.43 28.73 3.61
N LYS A 765 57.09 28.57 3.61
CA LYS A 765 56.10 28.81 2.55
C LYS A 765 55.97 27.78 1.42
N CYS A 766 54.84 27.06 1.41
CA CYS A 766 54.33 26.23 0.30
C CYS A 766 52.91 26.71 -0.13
N PRO A 767 52.50 26.60 -1.42
CA PRO A 767 51.35 27.31 -1.99
C PRO A 767 49.93 27.03 -1.46
N PRO A 768 49.58 25.89 -0.83
CA PRO A 768 48.23 25.69 -0.28
C PRO A 768 47.92 26.63 0.90
N CYS A 769 48.94 27.11 1.60
CA CYS A 769 48.77 28.00 2.76
C CYS A 769 48.43 29.45 2.36
N LEU A 770 48.71 29.86 1.12
CA LEU A 770 48.40 31.21 0.62
C LEU A 770 46.93 31.37 0.16
N PHE A 771 46.18 30.28 0.02
CA PHE A 771 44.77 30.33 -0.40
C PHE A 771 43.81 30.52 0.79
N TRP A 772 44.20 30.09 1.99
CA TRP A 772 43.36 30.20 3.19
C TRP A 772 43.42 31.60 3.85
N GLU A 773 44.56 32.30 3.83
CA GLU A 773 44.68 33.68 4.33
C GLU A 773 43.97 34.74 3.45
N LYS A 774 43.77 34.45 2.16
CA LYS A 774 43.02 35.34 1.25
C LYS A 774 41.50 35.21 1.37
N TYR A 775 41.02 34.12 1.98
CA TYR A 775 39.60 33.91 2.23
C TYR A 775 39.14 34.50 3.58
N GLN A 776 40.03 34.60 4.57
CA GLN A 776 39.74 35.24 5.86
C GLN A 776 39.91 36.78 5.87
N SER A 777 40.60 37.37 4.89
CA SER A 777 40.85 38.83 4.83
C SER A 777 39.80 39.64 4.05
N LYS A 778 38.66 39.04 3.65
CA LYS A 778 37.56 39.75 2.93
C LYS A 778 36.26 39.91 3.71
N LYS A 779 36.24 39.59 5.00
CA LYS A 779 35.06 39.75 5.86
C LYS A 779 35.37 40.55 7.13
N ALA A 780 36.05 41.68 6.96
CA ALA A 780 36.20 42.67 8.03
C ALA A 780 36.54 44.04 7.41
N GLU A 781 35.52 44.75 6.91
CA GLU A 781 35.45 46.23 6.92
C GLU A 781 34.12 46.69 6.30
N THR A 782 33.09 46.75 7.12
CA THR A 782 32.10 47.84 7.11
C THR A 782 31.60 47.98 8.54
N LYS A 783 31.94 49.11 9.15
CA LYS A 783 31.64 49.44 10.55
C LYS A 783 30.18 49.96 10.73
N PRO A 784 29.69 49.99 11.98
CA PRO A 784 28.28 50.04 12.37
C PRO A 784 27.82 51.43 12.87
N VAL A 785 26.50 51.66 12.93
CA VAL A 785 25.76 52.44 13.97
C VAL A 785 24.28 51.95 13.91
N GLU A 786 23.78 51.12 14.84
CA GLU A 786 23.17 51.45 16.15
C GLU A 786 21.81 52.18 16.05
N LEU A 787 20.71 51.51 16.44
CA LEU A 787 19.74 52.06 17.40
C LEU A 787 18.71 51.01 17.84
N GLU A 788 18.40 51.11 19.14
CA GLU A 788 17.82 50.16 20.07
C GLU A 788 16.31 49.86 19.91
N LYS A 789 15.91 48.77 20.60
CA LYS A 789 14.67 48.54 21.39
C LYS A 789 13.34 48.85 20.69
N THR A 790 12.46 47.87 20.54
CA THR A 790 11.62 47.34 21.63
C THR A 790 10.98 46.03 21.15
N ILE A 791 10.92 44.99 21.98
CA ILE A 791 9.76 44.11 22.18
C ILE A 791 10.05 43.31 23.45
N VAL A 792 9.25 43.59 24.47
CA VAL A 792 8.99 42.74 25.63
C VAL A 792 7.57 42.21 25.45
N GLU A 793 7.31 41.02 26.02
CA GLU A 793 6.03 40.30 26.13
C GLU A 793 5.56 39.55 24.86
N GLU A 794 5.11 38.29 24.90
CA GLU A 794 4.92 37.33 25.99
C GLU A 794 4.58 35.95 25.37
N GLN A 795 4.93 34.90 26.14
CA GLN A 795 4.19 33.64 26.31
C GLN A 795 4.08 32.62 25.15
N LEU A 796 4.80 31.52 25.36
CA LEU A 796 4.30 30.16 25.12
C LEU A 796 3.61 29.67 26.41
N GLU A 797 2.32 29.34 26.34
CA GLU A 797 1.77 28.16 27.04
C GLU A 797 0.43 27.71 26.43
N LYS A 798 0.34 26.38 26.26
CA LYS A 798 -0.87 25.52 26.22
C LYS A 798 -1.63 25.28 24.90
N GLU A 799 -1.62 23.99 24.57
CA GLU A 799 -2.75 23.10 24.23
C GLU A 799 -3.69 23.47 23.07
N GLY A 800 -3.91 22.49 22.17
CA GLY A 800 -5.25 22.25 21.63
C GLY A 800 -5.39 22.20 20.11
N ASN A 801 -5.51 20.96 19.61
CA ASN A 801 -6.46 20.48 18.59
C ASN A 801 -6.35 20.97 17.12
N PRO A 802 -6.18 20.06 16.14
CA PRO A 802 -6.14 20.39 14.71
C PRO A 802 -7.53 20.27 14.06
N GLN A 803 -8.06 21.38 13.55
CA GLN A 803 -9.09 21.36 12.52
C GLN A 803 -9.11 22.69 11.76
N GLU A 804 -9.23 22.58 10.43
CA GLU A 804 -9.41 23.66 9.44
C GLU A 804 -8.15 24.41 8.95
N ALA A 805 -7.49 23.84 7.93
CA ALA A 805 -7.07 24.57 6.72
C ALA A 805 -6.56 23.59 5.66
N LYS A 806 -7.49 22.82 5.06
CA LYS A 806 -7.26 22.04 3.84
C LYS A 806 -8.06 22.66 2.69
N SER A 807 -7.39 23.48 1.89
CA SER A 807 -7.72 23.90 0.50
C SER A 807 -6.77 25.07 0.21
N GLU A 808 -5.87 25.08 -0.76
CA GLU A 808 -5.97 24.72 -2.17
C GLU A 808 -4.55 24.43 -2.68
N TYR A 809 -4.32 23.26 -3.29
CA TYR A 809 -3.10 23.00 -4.06
C TYR A 809 -3.45 22.07 -5.21
N GLN A 810 -3.96 22.63 -6.32
CA GLN A 810 -3.93 22.01 -7.64
C GLN A 810 -3.92 23.09 -8.74
N ALA A 811 -3.19 22.78 -9.83
CA ALA A 811 -3.01 23.49 -11.11
C ALA A 811 -2.03 24.69 -11.06
N GLN A 812 -1.02 24.86 -11.92
CA GLN A 812 -0.75 24.32 -13.27
C GLN A 812 0.75 24.52 -13.62
N ILE A 813 1.33 23.53 -14.30
CA ILE A 813 2.57 23.62 -15.10
C ILE A 813 2.17 23.64 -16.59
N ILE A 814 2.88 24.41 -17.42
CA ILE A 814 3.21 24.25 -18.88
C ILE A 814 3.44 25.68 -19.46
N GLN A 815 4.65 26.06 -19.92
CA GLN A 815 5.20 26.09 -21.31
C GLN A 815 6.62 26.72 -21.23
N ALA A 816 7.65 26.52 -22.06
CA ALA A 816 7.98 25.71 -23.23
C ALA A 816 9.54 25.79 -23.47
N GLN A 817 10.10 24.82 -24.21
CA GLN A 817 11.48 24.75 -24.79
C GLN A 817 11.63 25.63 -26.08
N PRO A 818 12.73 25.66 -26.91
CA PRO A 818 14.04 24.92 -26.93
C PRO A 818 15.36 25.70 -27.33
N PHE A 819 16.53 25.05 -27.11
CA PHE A 819 17.89 24.99 -27.79
C PHE A 819 18.50 26.19 -28.59
N PRO A 820 19.85 26.32 -28.84
CA PRO A 820 20.84 25.22 -29.07
C PRO A 820 22.34 25.39 -28.64
N SER A 821 22.97 24.20 -28.51
CA SER A 821 24.34 23.72 -28.85
C SER A 821 25.65 24.56 -28.90
N SER A 822 26.71 23.82 -28.55
CA SER A 822 28.17 23.92 -28.88
C SER A 822 29.00 24.78 -27.92
N SER A 823 30.13 24.33 -27.37
CA SER A 823 31.30 23.73 -28.04
C SER A 823 32.20 22.86 -27.14
N LYS A 824 32.70 21.78 -27.74
CA LYS A 824 33.97 21.04 -27.57
C LYS A 824 35.01 21.48 -26.51
N GLY A 825 35.66 20.47 -25.91
CA GLY A 825 37.13 20.33 -25.93
C GLY A 825 37.80 19.91 -24.61
N ASN A 826 38.35 18.68 -24.60
CA ASN A 826 39.54 18.12 -23.91
C ASN A 826 40.01 18.79 -22.59
N ASN A 827 40.25 18.06 -21.50
CA ASN A 827 41.18 16.93 -21.34
C ASN A 827 40.77 16.05 -20.15
#